data_AF-A0A942MZG6-F1
#
_entry.id   AF-A0A942MZG6-F1
#
_cell.length_a   1.000
_cell.length_b   1.000
_cell.length_c   1.000
_cell.angle_alpha   90.00
_cell.angle_beta   90.00
_cell.angle_gamma   90.00
#
_symmetry.space_group_name_H-M   'P 1'
#
loop_
_entity.id
_entity.type
_entity.pdbx_description
1 polymer ?
#
loop_
_entity_poly.entity_id
_entity_poly.type
_entity_poly.pdbx_seq_one_letter_code
_entity_poly.pdbx_strand_id
1 'polypeptide(L)'
;MINLFKKIFGDKHEKDLKSLWPIVPEINKHHEEFKKLSDDELRNKTAELKSIIQERTLETRNKIEEIKKRLQSDEDFDRTSAYDEIEELEDQLDDEYETLLDELLPEAFAVVKSTCERLYGKSWTVAENKITWEMIPYDVQLIGGIVLHQGKIAEMATGEGKTLVATLPIFLNALTGRGVHLITVNDYLAKRDSEWMGEIFKFHGLKVGCILNTMDPAQRREQYNCDITYGTNNEFGFDYLRDNMAVGLEYQVQRKHNYAIVDEVDSVLIDEARTPLIISGQVDRDDHQFYDMRPKVERLYKLQTNLVAKLVQEAEQILQSDNSNEREAGILLLRAHRGLPKSKKLAKIFSEPSYKKLMQTTELEFLREKAKNMYIIDDELYFVIDERNHSIDTTEKGREELARGSGIEKEYFVLPDLGTEISKFENDPNLSPEEKVKRKDELYKRYSVASERIHTINQLLRAYSLFEKDDQYVITEDGKIAIVDEFTGRILPGRRYSDGLHQAIEAKENVKVERDSQTLATITLQNYFRMYNKLAGMTGTAETEEGEFFQIYKLEVVVIPTNKPISREDLDDAVYRTKREKYNAILDELDKLKKEGRPVLVGTTSVEVSETISRMLKRKGIQHNVLNAKQHQREAEIVAHAGEVGAITIATNMAGRGTDIKLGAGVIDKGGLFILGTERHDSRRIDRQLRGRAGRQGDPGTSKFFISLEDDLMRLFGSDRISSIMQRIGIQEGEVIQHPMITKSVERAQKKVEENNFSIRKRLLEYDDTMNSQREVIYSRRQKALQGDRLKSEILDLTEEFVSSLVDKHFDEINSEAIKEEVLHNLLVEIKLLPEEFEKIGRDGLVDRILSAAKDFYAKKEEMLGSELMARLERYAVLSVIDNKWKEHLREMDDLKEGIGLRAYGQKDPLVEYKGEAFKLFVQLLEQIRSESVSFAFKFFPQAPGEVQERRKSPVQRMVETKQEAVNIGFSAAQRSSAQPQGAKVQPIRVEEKVGRNDPCPCGSGKKYKQCHGK
;
A
#
# COMPACT_ATOMS: atom_id res chain seq x y z
N MET A 1 -0.20 -24.08 -34.76
CA MET A 1 0.70 -24.85 -33.87
C MET A 1 0.13 -25.04 -32.47
N ILE A 2 -0.38 -24.00 -31.78
CA ILE A 2 -0.90 -24.07 -30.40
C ILE A 2 -2.07 -25.07 -30.21
N ASN A 3 -3.05 -25.11 -31.12
CA ASN A 3 -4.18 -26.05 -31.02
C ASN A 3 -3.80 -27.53 -31.24
N LEU A 4 -2.65 -27.80 -31.87
CA LEU A 4 -2.17 -29.17 -32.08
C LEU A 4 -1.45 -29.68 -30.82
N PHE A 5 -0.69 -28.81 -30.14
CA PHE A 5 -0.06 -29.12 -28.85
C PHE A 5 -1.09 -29.31 -27.72
N LYS A 6 -2.12 -28.45 -27.64
CA LYS A 6 -3.24 -28.65 -26.70
C LYS A 6 -3.98 -29.98 -26.91
N LYS A 7 -4.17 -30.41 -28.16
CA LYS A 7 -4.80 -31.71 -28.48
C LYS A 7 -3.93 -32.94 -28.16
N ILE A 8 -2.61 -32.80 -28.12
CA ILE A 8 -1.67 -33.92 -27.92
C ILE A 8 -1.29 -34.08 -26.44
N PHE A 9 -1.17 -32.99 -25.67
CA PHE A 9 -0.76 -33.01 -24.26
C PHE A 9 -1.88 -32.69 -23.25
N GLY A 10 -3.08 -32.32 -23.71
CA GLY A 10 -4.18 -31.82 -22.87
C GLY A 10 -3.98 -30.35 -22.47
N ASP A 11 -5.05 -29.69 -22.03
CA ASP A 11 -4.93 -28.36 -21.40
C ASP A 11 -4.39 -28.53 -19.97
N LYS A 12 -3.48 -27.64 -19.51
CA LYS A 12 -2.93 -27.68 -18.14
C LYS A 12 -4.07 -27.71 -17.12
N HIS A 13 -5.06 -26.84 -17.31
CA HIS A 13 -6.24 -26.75 -16.46
C HIS A 13 -7.12 -28.01 -16.49
N GLU A 14 -7.25 -28.69 -17.64
CA GLU A 14 -8.00 -29.95 -17.72
C GLU A 14 -7.31 -31.06 -16.91
N LYS A 15 -5.97 -31.10 -16.93
CA LYS A 15 -5.19 -32.05 -16.15
C LYS A 15 -5.33 -31.78 -14.65
N ASP A 16 -5.24 -30.51 -14.25
CA ASP A 16 -5.41 -30.10 -12.85
C ASP A 16 -6.79 -30.48 -12.34
N LEU A 17 -7.86 -30.12 -13.06
CA LEU A 17 -9.24 -30.47 -12.70
C LEU A 17 -9.46 -31.98 -12.62
N LYS A 18 -8.88 -32.77 -13.54
CA LYS A 18 -9.04 -34.23 -13.55
C LYS A 18 -8.53 -34.90 -12.26
N SER A 19 -7.53 -34.30 -11.61
CA SER A 19 -7.02 -34.79 -10.33
C SER A 19 -7.94 -34.49 -9.14
N LEU A 20 -8.73 -33.41 -9.23
CA LEU A 20 -9.60 -32.93 -8.14
C LEU A 20 -11.02 -33.52 -8.19
N TRP A 21 -11.53 -33.78 -9.39
CA TRP A 21 -12.88 -34.33 -9.58
C TRP A 21 -13.21 -35.59 -8.77
N PRO A 22 -12.30 -36.55 -8.54
CA PRO A 22 -12.58 -37.73 -7.71
C PRO A 22 -12.94 -37.43 -6.25
N ILE A 23 -12.52 -36.28 -5.70
CA ILE A 23 -12.78 -35.88 -4.30
C ILE A 23 -14.24 -35.44 -4.12
N VAL A 24 -14.85 -34.85 -5.15
CA VAL A 24 -16.24 -34.34 -5.10
C VAL A 24 -17.27 -35.43 -4.79
N PRO A 25 -17.25 -36.61 -5.46
CA PRO A 25 -18.08 -37.75 -5.07
C PRO A 25 -17.91 -38.20 -3.62
N GLU A 26 -16.70 -38.10 -3.07
CA GLU A 26 -16.41 -38.49 -1.68
C GLU A 26 -17.04 -37.51 -0.68
N ILE A 27 -16.91 -36.21 -0.93
CA ILE A 27 -17.62 -35.15 -0.19
C ILE A 27 -19.14 -35.41 -0.25
N ASN A 28 -19.66 -35.67 -1.45
CA ASN A 28 -21.09 -35.90 -1.65
C ASN A 28 -21.58 -37.17 -0.95
N LYS A 29 -20.75 -38.21 -0.86
CA LYS A 29 -21.06 -39.43 -0.10
C LYS A 29 -21.22 -39.13 1.40
N HIS A 30 -20.26 -38.42 2.01
CA HIS A 30 -20.38 -38.00 3.41
C HIS A 30 -21.59 -37.09 3.65
N HIS A 31 -21.87 -36.17 2.72
CA HIS A 31 -23.04 -35.30 2.80
C HIS A 31 -24.36 -36.09 2.86
N GLU A 32 -24.52 -37.13 2.04
CA GLU A 32 -25.71 -38.00 2.09
C GLU A 32 -25.81 -38.79 3.41
N GLU A 33 -24.69 -39.18 4.01
CA GLU A 33 -24.66 -39.81 5.33
C GLU A 33 -25.10 -38.82 6.43
N PHE A 34 -24.65 -37.57 6.35
CA PHE A 34 -24.91 -36.52 7.33
C PHE A 34 -26.34 -35.98 7.33
N LYS A 35 -27.10 -36.19 6.25
CA LYS A 35 -28.54 -35.89 6.23
C LYS A 35 -29.33 -36.57 7.33
N LYS A 36 -28.85 -37.73 7.81
CA LYS A 36 -29.50 -38.51 8.87
C LYS A 36 -29.20 -38.01 10.29
N LEU A 37 -28.19 -37.16 10.45
CA LEU A 37 -27.77 -36.64 11.75
C LEU A 37 -28.74 -35.57 12.26
N SER A 38 -28.87 -35.44 13.57
CA SER A 38 -29.46 -34.27 14.22
C SER A 38 -28.54 -33.05 14.11
N ASP A 39 -29.07 -31.86 14.41
CA ASP A 39 -28.26 -30.64 14.42
C ASP A 39 -27.11 -30.74 15.43
N ASP A 40 -27.35 -31.34 16.61
CA ASP A 40 -26.32 -31.50 17.64
C ASP A 40 -25.25 -32.54 17.25
N GLU A 41 -25.63 -33.63 16.60
CA GLU A 41 -24.68 -34.60 16.05
C GLU A 41 -23.82 -33.99 14.92
N LEU A 42 -24.43 -33.16 14.06
CA LEU A 42 -23.68 -32.43 13.02
C LEU A 42 -22.70 -31.42 13.62
N ARG A 43 -23.05 -30.75 14.73
CA ARG A 43 -22.10 -29.92 15.48
C ARG A 43 -20.98 -30.73 16.11
N ASN A 44 -21.30 -31.91 16.64
CA ASN A 44 -20.31 -32.79 17.27
C ASN A 44 -19.22 -33.24 16.31
N LYS A 45 -19.51 -33.32 15.00
CA LYS A 45 -18.50 -33.57 13.97
C LYS A 45 -17.34 -32.58 14.02
N THR A 46 -17.59 -31.31 14.31
CA THR A 46 -16.52 -30.32 14.48
C THR A 46 -15.62 -30.65 15.67
N ALA A 47 -16.19 -31.13 16.78
CA ALA A 47 -15.42 -31.54 17.94
C ALA A 47 -14.58 -32.81 17.67
N GLU A 48 -15.15 -33.79 16.94
CA GLU A 48 -14.43 -34.99 16.49
C GLU A 48 -13.21 -34.64 15.65
N LEU A 49 -13.40 -33.81 14.61
CA LEU A 49 -12.31 -33.37 13.73
C LEU A 49 -11.23 -32.60 14.50
N LYS A 50 -11.62 -31.72 15.44
CA LYS A 50 -10.67 -31.01 16.31
C LYS A 50 -9.88 -31.96 17.22
N SER A 51 -10.51 -33.00 17.78
CA SER A 51 -9.82 -34.00 18.62
C SER A 51 -8.75 -34.73 17.83
N ILE A 52 -9.07 -35.18 16.61
CA ILE A 52 -8.12 -35.86 15.72
C ILE A 52 -6.90 -34.96 15.45
N ILE A 53 -7.13 -33.68 15.15
CA ILE A 53 -6.07 -32.70 14.92
C ILE A 53 -5.20 -32.51 16.17
N GLN A 54 -5.82 -32.36 17.33
CA GLN A 54 -5.09 -32.15 18.58
C GLN A 54 -4.27 -33.38 18.98
N GLU A 55 -4.82 -34.58 18.85
CA GLU A 55 -4.14 -35.83 19.22
C GLU A 55 -2.90 -36.08 18.35
N ARG A 56 -3.03 -35.94 17.02
CA ARG A 56 -1.92 -36.20 16.10
C ARG A 56 -0.78 -35.20 16.22
N THR A 57 -1.08 -33.94 16.51
CA THR A 57 -0.08 -32.86 16.62
C THR A 57 0.43 -32.63 18.05
N LEU A 58 0.02 -33.46 19.03
CA LEU A 58 0.32 -33.24 20.44
C LEU A 58 1.82 -33.36 20.74
N GLU A 59 2.49 -34.35 20.15
CA GLU A 59 3.90 -34.62 20.41
C GLU A 59 4.78 -33.44 20.00
N THR A 60 4.67 -33.01 18.74
CA THR A 60 5.46 -31.91 18.16
C THR A 60 5.20 -30.59 18.90
N ARG A 61 3.93 -30.28 19.22
CA ARG A 61 3.59 -29.08 20.01
C ARG A 61 4.19 -29.11 21.42
N ASN A 62 4.20 -30.26 22.09
CA ASN A 62 4.78 -30.39 23.43
C ASN A 62 6.30 -30.17 23.41
N LYS A 63 7.01 -30.66 22.38
CA LYS A 63 8.45 -30.41 22.21
C LYS A 63 8.75 -28.92 22.05
N ILE A 64 7.99 -28.22 21.19
CA ILE A 64 8.13 -26.77 20.99
C ILE A 64 7.92 -26.01 22.31
N GLU A 65 6.87 -26.34 23.06
CA GLU A 65 6.57 -25.71 24.36
C GLU A 65 7.63 -25.99 25.42
N GLU A 66 8.23 -27.18 25.42
CA GLU A 66 9.31 -27.54 26.33
C GLU A 66 10.57 -26.70 26.07
N ILE A 67 10.96 -26.53 24.80
CA ILE A 67 12.11 -25.70 24.42
C ILE A 67 11.83 -24.22 24.71
N LYS A 68 10.62 -23.73 24.41
CA LYS A 68 10.20 -22.34 24.74
C LYS A 68 10.26 -22.06 26.24
N LYS A 69 9.86 -23.03 27.09
CA LYS A 69 10.01 -22.91 28.55
C LYS A 69 11.47 -22.91 28.99
N ARG A 70 12.32 -23.73 28.35
CA ARG A 70 13.76 -23.74 28.62
C ARG A 70 14.41 -22.39 28.27
N LEU A 71 14.01 -21.76 27.16
CA LEU A 71 14.47 -20.41 26.79
C LEU A 71 14.12 -19.31 27.81
N GLN A 72 13.11 -19.53 28.65
CA GLN A 72 12.73 -18.60 29.73
C GLN A 72 13.55 -18.78 31.02
N SER A 73 14.37 -19.82 31.11
CA SER A 73 15.20 -20.11 32.28
C SER A 73 16.54 -19.36 32.27
N ASP A 74 17.16 -19.21 33.44
CA ASP A 74 18.51 -18.67 33.61
C ASP A 74 19.62 -19.71 33.34
N GLU A 75 19.28 -20.88 32.77
CA GLU A 75 20.28 -21.89 32.40
C GLU A 75 21.22 -21.37 31.31
N ASP A 76 22.51 -21.69 31.46
CA ASP A 76 23.54 -21.43 30.46
C ASP A 76 23.53 -22.57 29.43
N PHE A 77 22.97 -22.31 28.25
CA PHE A 77 22.93 -23.25 27.13
C PHE A 77 22.89 -22.47 25.80
N ASP A 78 23.16 -23.18 24.70
CA ASP A 78 23.12 -22.60 23.37
C ASP A 78 21.68 -22.22 22.98
N ARG A 79 21.33 -20.96 23.19
CA ARG A 79 20.02 -20.40 22.84
C ARG A 79 19.82 -20.33 21.34
N THR A 80 20.89 -20.17 20.55
CA THR A 80 20.80 -20.13 19.09
C THR A 80 20.33 -21.46 18.55
N SER A 81 20.99 -22.55 18.97
CA SER A 81 20.58 -23.91 18.60
C SER A 81 19.14 -24.24 19.03
N ALA A 82 18.68 -23.71 20.17
CA ALA A 82 17.31 -23.91 20.63
C ALA A 82 16.28 -23.14 19.79
N TYR A 83 16.62 -21.94 19.29
CA TYR A 83 15.76 -21.23 18.34
C TYR A 83 15.69 -21.96 17.00
N ASP A 84 16.81 -22.47 16.50
CA ASP A 84 16.87 -23.25 15.25
C ASP A 84 16.03 -24.54 15.37
N GLU A 85 16.11 -25.24 16.51
CA GLU A 85 15.29 -26.44 16.77
C GLU A 85 13.79 -26.11 16.83
N ILE A 86 13.41 -24.95 17.40
CA ILE A 86 12.01 -24.50 17.38
C ILE A 86 11.54 -24.26 15.94
N GLU A 87 12.36 -23.63 15.10
CA GLU A 87 12.02 -23.35 13.70
C GLU A 87 11.81 -24.66 12.93
N GLU A 88 12.72 -25.63 13.06
CA GLU A 88 12.58 -26.95 12.43
C GLU A 88 11.32 -27.71 12.90
N LEU A 89 11.01 -27.66 14.20
CA LEU A 89 9.80 -28.28 14.75
C LEU A 89 8.52 -27.56 14.32
N GLU A 90 8.55 -26.24 14.17
CA GLU A 90 7.41 -25.46 13.66
C GLU A 90 7.14 -25.80 12.19
N ASP A 91 8.17 -25.97 11.37
CA ASP A 91 8.05 -26.43 9.98
C ASP A 91 7.50 -27.86 9.90
N GLN A 92 8.03 -28.78 10.73
CA GLN A 92 7.50 -30.14 10.81
C GLN A 92 6.01 -30.14 11.20
N LEU A 93 5.64 -29.30 12.18
CA LEU A 93 4.27 -29.17 12.63
C LEU A 93 3.36 -28.64 11.50
N ASP A 94 3.85 -27.69 10.70
CA ASP A 94 3.13 -27.18 9.52
C ASP A 94 2.84 -28.30 8.51
N ASP A 95 3.83 -29.13 8.18
CA ASP A 95 3.67 -30.29 7.28
C ASP A 95 2.69 -31.36 7.82
N GLU A 96 2.73 -31.62 9.13
CA GLU A 96 1.79 -32.52 9.82
C GLU A 96 0.34 -32.02 9.70
N TYR A 97 0.12 -30.71 9.90
CA TYR A 97 -1.20 -30.11 9.73
C TYR A 97 -1.67 -30.20 8.28
N GLU A 98 -0.83 -29.89 7.30
CA GLU A 98 -1.18 -29.95 5.88
C GLU A 98 -1.67 -31.35 5.49
N THR A 99 -0.88 -32.38 5.78
CA THR A 99 -1.22 -33.77 5.50
C THR A 99 -2.54 -34.17 6.15
N LEU A 100 -2.75 -33.75 7.40
CA LEU A 100 -3.96 -34.08 8.14
C LEU A 100 -5.20 -33.35 7.61
N LEU A 101 -5.08 -32.09 7.24
CA LEU A 101 -6.20 -31.32 6.70
C LEU A 101 -6.64 -31.87 5.34
N ASP A 102 -5.71 -32.33 4.50
CA ASP A 102 -6.02 -33.02 3.25
C ASP A 102 -6.79 -34.33 3.48
N GLU A 103 -6.40 -35.13 4.48
CA GLU A 103 -7.14 -36.36 4.88
C GLU A 103 -8.57 -36.05 5.34
N LEU A 104 -8.75 -34.97 6.12
CA LEU A 104 -10.04 -34.59 6.70
C LEU A 104 -10.92 -33.76 5.75
N LEU A 105 -10.38 -33.30 4.62
CA LEU A 105 -11.06 -32.40 3.70
C LEU A 105 -12.43 -32.92 3.24
N PRO A 106 -12.58 -34.19 2.79
CA PRO A 106 -13.87 -34.66 2.28
C PRO A 106 -14.97 -34.62 3.34
N GLU A 107 -14.65 -35.02 4.58
CA GLU A 107 -15.57 -34.99 5.71
C GLU A 107 -15.91 -33.55 6.13
N ALA A 108 -14.90 -32.68 6.26
CA ALA A 108 -15.09 -31.28 6.66
C ALA A 108 -15.93 -30.49 5.64
N PHE A 109 -15.71 -30.68 4.34
CA PHE A 109 -16.50 -30.01 3.30
C PHE A 109 -17.95 -30.51 3.29
N ALA A 110 -18.17 -31.80 3.57
CA ALA A 110 -19.51 -32.35 3.73
C ALA A 110 -20.24 -31.78 4.96
N VAL A 111 -19.53 -31.51 6.06
CA VAL A 111 -20.10 -30.82 7.24
C VAL A 111 -20.62 -29.43 6.85
N VAL A 112 -19.80 -28.63 6.15
CA VAL A 112 -20.20 -27.29 5.70
C VAL A 112 -21.38 -27.37 4.72
N LYS A 113 -21.32 -28.25 3.72
CA LYS A 113 -22.41 -28.44 2.74
C LYS A 113 -23.73 -28.81 3.41
N SER A 114 -23.70 -29.75 4.37
CA SER A 114 -24.87 -30.15 5.15
C SER A 114 -25.39 -29.02 6.03
N THR A 115 -24.50 -28.19 6.56
CA THR A 115 -24.87 -26.99 7.35
C THR A 115 -25.59 -25.96 6.49
N CYS A 116 -25.11 -25.71 5.28
CA CYS A 116 -25.79 -24.84 4.31
C CYS A 116 -27.21 -25.32 3.99
N GLU A 117 -27.42 -26.64 3.87
CA GLU A 117 -28.75 -27.23 3.70
C GLU A 117 -29.63 -27.02 4.96
N ARG A 118 -29.07 -27.14 6.17
CA ARG A 118 -29.80 -26.87 7.44
C ARG A 118 -30.17 -25.42 7.66
N LEU A 119 -29.40 -24.49 7.08
CA LEU A 119 -29.68 -23.06 7.14
C LEU A 119 -30.66 -22.61 6.05
N TYR A 120 -30.98 -23.46 5.09
CA TYR A 120 -31.87 -23.12 3.98
C TYR A 120 -33.23 -22.62 4.47
N GLY A 121 -33.63 -21.45 3.97
CA GLY A 121 -34.86 -20.74 4.35
C GLY A 121 -34.78 -19.92 5.64
N LYS A 122 -33.69 -19.99 6.41
CA LYS A 122 -33.50 -19.13 7.59
C LYS A 122 -33.07 -17.72 7.16
N SER A 123 -33.39 -16.71 7.99
CA SER A 123 -33.00 -15.32 7.72
C SER A 123 -32.37 -14.65 8.93
N TRP A 124 -31.37 -13.81 8.70
CA TRP A 124 -30.74 -12.98 9.72
C TRP A 124 -30.33 -11.62 9.15
N THR A 125 -29.93 -10.70 10.03
CA THR A 125 -29.48 -9.37 9.65
C THR A 125 -28.01 -9.40 9.28
N VAL A 126 -27.67 -8.85 8.11
CA VAL A 126 -26.34 -8.72 7.54
C VAL A 126 -26.19 -7.31 7.01
N ALA A 127 -25.21 -6.55 7.51
CA ALA A 127 -24.96 -5.15 7.15
C ALA A 127 -26.28 -4.34 7.09
N GLU A 128 -27.08 -4.44 8.16
CA GLU A 128 -28.39 -3.78 8.34
C GLU A 128 -29.54 -4.31 7.46
N ASN A 129 -29.27 -5.26 6.57
CA ASN A 129 -30.26 -5.85 5.67
C ASN A 129 -30.66 -7.26 6.12
N LYS A 130 -31.95 -7.59 6.04
CA LYS A 130 -32.41 -8.96 6.33
C LYS A 130 -32.19 -9.85 5.11
N ILE A 131 -31.30 -10.83 5.22
CA ILE A 131 -30.97 -11.78 4.16
C ILE A 131 -31.53 -13.16 4.51
N THR A 132 -32.14 -13.84 3.54
CA THR A 132 -32.55 -15.24 3.64
C THR A 132 -31.49 -16.13 3.00
N TRP A 133 -31.11 -17.20 3.68
CA TRP A 133 -30.17 -18.19 3.20
C TRP A 133 -30.83 -19.17 2.24
N GLU A 134 -30.43 -19.16 0.97
CA GLU A 134 -31.02 -19.99 -0.08
C GLU A 134 -29.95 -20.72 -0.89
N MET A 135 -28.80 -21.00 -0.28
CA MET A 135 -27.61 -21.48 -0.98
C MET A 135 -27.18 -22.85 -0.45
N ILE A 136 -26.88 -23.76 -1.36
CA ILE A 136 -26.23 -25.05 -1.08
C ILE A 136 -25.05 -25.17 -2.07
N PRO A 137 -23.83 -25.50 -1.60
CA PRO A 137 -22.67 -25.61 -2.48
C PRO A 137 -22.86 -26.58 -3.66
N TYR A 138 -22.63 -26.09 -4.88
CA TYR A 138 -22.55 -26.87 -6.12
C TYR A 138 -21.23 -27.65 -6.21
N ASP A 139 -21.18 -28.67 -7.07
CA ASP A 139 -19.97 -29.47 -7.29
C ASP A 139 -18.78 -28.63 -7.77
N VAL A 140 -19.01 -27.66 -8.67
CA VAL A 140 -17.96 -26.72 -9.11
C VAL A 140 -17.45 -25.82 -7.98
N GLN A 141 -18.31 -25.51 -7.00
CA GLN A 141 -17.93 -24.72 -5.82
C GLN A 141 -17.10 -25.56 -4.84
N LEU A 142 -17.38 -26.87 -4.72
CA LEU A 142 -16.54 -27.80 -3.96
C LEU A 142 -15.13 -27.87 -4.54
N ILE A 143 -14.98 -27.94 -5.86
CA ILE A 143 -13.67 -27.90 -6.54
C ILE A 143 -12.96 -26.57 -6.24
N GLY A 144 -13.66 -25.44 -6.35
CA GLY A 144 -13.11 -24.13 -6.00
C GLY A 144 -12.58 -24.11 -4.55
N GLY A 145 -13.31 -24.71 -3.61
CA GLY A 145 -12.88 -24.83 -2.21
C GLY A 145 -11.62 -25.69 -2.04
N ILE A 146 -11.50 -26.78 -2.79
CA ILE A 146 -10.31 -27.65 -2.78
C ILE A 146 -9.09 -26.88 -3.31
N VAL A 147 -9.25 -26.15 -4.42
CA VAL A 147 -8.18 -25.32 -5.00
C VAL A 147 -7.70 -24.27 -4.02
N LEU A 148 -8.62 -23.60 -3.32
CA LEU A 148 -8.27 -22.65 -2.27
C LEU A 148 -7.51 -23.32 -1.12
N HIS A 149 -7.92 -24.51 -0.68
CA HIS A 149 -7.21 -25.24 0.36
C HIS A 149 -5.77 -25.59 -0.03
N GLN A 150 -5.54 -25.92 -1.30
CA GLN A 150 -4.21 -26.24 -1.85
C GLN A 150 -3.27 -25.02 -1.98
N GLY A 151 -3.67 -23.83 -1.52
CA GLY A 151 -2.86 -22.62 -1.65
C GLY A 151 -2.77 -22.10 -3.08
N LYS A 152 -3.84 -22.26 -3.87
CA LYS A 152 -3.89 -21.83 -5.28
C LYS A 152 -4.94 -20.74 -5.48
N ILE A 153 -4.95 -20.17 -6.69
CA ILE A 153 -5.99 -19.23 -7.12
C ILE A 153 -7.12 -19.98 -7.82
N ALA A 154 -8.32 -19.90 -7.25
CA ALA A 154 -9.54 -20.37 -7.89
C ALA A 154 -10.13 -19.27 -8.78
N GLU A 155 -9.98 -19.40 -10.10
CA GLU A 155 -10.67 -18.52 -11.06
C GLU A 155 -12.10 -19.01 -11.25
N MET A 156 -13.05 -18.30 -10.66
CA MET A 156 -14.48 -18.57 -10.72
C MET A 156 -15.20 -17.35 -11.27
N ALA A 157 -15.95 -17.54 -12.36
CA ALA A 157 -16.70 -16.47 -12.99
C ALA A 157 -17.60 -15.72 -11.98
N THR A 158 -17.81 -14.43 -12.22
CA THR A 158 -18.60 -13.63 -11.28
C THR A 158 -20.05 -14.14 -11.24
N GLY A 159 -20.59 -14.35 -10.05
CA GLY A 159 -21.91 -14.97 -9.85
C GLY A 159 -21.86 -16.48 -9.53
N GLU A 160 -20.70 -17.13 -9.61
CA GLU A 160 -20.54 -18.54 -9.20
C GLU A 160 -20.49 -18.74 -7.67
N GLY A 161 -20.69 -17.71 -6.85
CA GLY A 161 -20.75 -17.83 -5.39
C GLY A 161 -19.41 -17.90 -4.67
N LYS A 162 -18.42 -17.10 -5.09
CA LYS A 162 -17.06 -17.00 -4.48
C LYS A 162 -17.08 -16.89 -2.95
N THR A 163 -17.91 -16.00 -2.39
CA THR A 163 -18.05 -15.83 -0.94
C THR A 163 -18.46 -17.11 -0.21
N LEU A 164 -19.36 -17.91 -0.79
CA LEU A 164 -19.76 -19.21 -0.24
C LEU A 164 -18.64 -20.24 -0.36
N VAL A 165 -17.94 -20.26 -1.50
CA VAL A 165 -16.83 -21.19 -1.76
C VAL A 165 -15.73 -21.07 -0.70
N ALA A 166 -15.37 -19.85 -0.30
CA ALA A 166 -14.36 -19.62 0.71
C ALA A 166 -14.70 -20.23 2.08
N THR A 167 -15.98 -20.44 2.39
CA THR A 167 -16.39 -21.02 3.69
C THR A 167 -15.88 -22.44 3.90
N LEU A 168 -15.71 -23.22 2.82
CA LEU A 168 -15.25 -24.60 2.84
C LEU A 168 -13.80 -24.71 3.37
N PRO A 169 -12.78 -24.09 2.72
CA PRO A 169 -11.41 -24.12 3.22
C PRO A 169 -11.25 -23.31 4.52
N ILE A 170 -11.99 -22.22 4.72
CA ILE A 170 -11.94 -21.48 5.99
C ILE A 170 -12.31 -22.39 7.16
N PHE A 171 -13.43 -23.11 7.04
CA PHE A 171 -13.89 -24.01 8.10
C PHE A 171 -12.82 -25.05 8.44
N LEU A 172 -12.30 -25.76 7.42
CA LEU A 172 -11.28 -26.80 7.59
C LEU A 172 -10.01 -26.26 8.27
N ASN A 173 -9.44 -25.16 7.77
CA ASN A 173 -8.16 -24.64 8.26
C ASN A 173 -8.31 -23.97 9.64
N ALA A 174 -9.49 -23.44 9.96
CA ALA A 174 -9.80 -22.88 11.28
C ALA A 174 -9.84 -23.95 12.39
N LEU A 175 -10.03 -25.24 12.06
CA LEU A 175 -10.03 -26.32 13.05
C LEU A 175 -8.69 -26.47 13.78
N THR A 176 -7.59 -26.00 13.19
CA THR A 176 -6.26 -26.00 13.82
C THR A 176 -6.15 -25.00 14.99
N GLY A 177 -7.04 -24.02 15.10
CA GLY A 177 -6.98 -22.95 16.09
C GLY A 177 -5.85 -21.92 15.85
N ARG A 178 -5.10 -22.04 14.76
CA ARG A 178 -4.00 -21.13 14.39
C ARG A 178 -4.46 -19.88 13.66
N GLY A 179 -5.72 -19.86 13.24
CA GLY A 179 -6.34 -18.72 12.59
C GLY A 179 -6.39 -18.75 11.09
N VAL A 180 -7.45 -18.13 10.55
CA VAL A 180 -7.61 -17.88 9.12
C VAL A 180 -7.98 -16.42 8.88
N HIS A 181 -7.28 -15.76 7.97
CA HIS A 181 -7.60 -14.41 7.54
C HIS A 181 -8.32 -14.44 6.18
N LEU A 182 -9.50 -13.83 6.09
CA LEU A 182 -10.15 -13.55 4.81
C LEU A 182 -10.00 -12.06 4.48
N ILE A 183 -9.31 -11.79 3.39
CA ILE A 183 -9.02 -10.44 2.92
C ILE A 183 -10.04 -10.06 1.85
N THR A 184 -10.66 -8.90 2.02
CA THR A 184 -11.59 -8.29 1.06
C THR A 184 -11.09 -6.90 0.63
N VAL A 185 -11.73 -6.34 -0.39
CA VAL A 185 -11.33 -5.05 -0.99
C VAL A 185 -11.74 -3.84 -0.13
N ASN A 186 -12.73 -3.97 0.77
CA ASN A 186 -13.17 -2.87 1.63
C ASN A 186 -13.89 -3.35 2.89
N ASP A 187 -13.96 -2.47 3.90
CA ASP A 187 -14.56 -2.72 5.21
C ASP A 187 -16.03 -3.13 5.15
N TYR A 188 -16.80 -2.62 4.17
CA TYR A 188 -18.20 -3.02 4.00
C TYR A 188 -18.33 -4.49 3.60
N LEU A 189 -17.52 -4.95 2.64
CA LEU A 189 -17.49 -6.36 2.23
C LEU A 189 -16.98 -7.25 3.36
N ALA A 190 -15.92 -6.85 4.07
CA ALA A 190 -15.41 -7.58 5.23
C ALA A 190 -16.52 -7.78 6.28
N LYS A 191 -17.22 -6.69 6.65
CA LYS A 191 -18.31 -6.74 7.64
C LYS A 191 -19.47 -7.60 7.13
N ARG A 192 -19.97 -7.32 5.93
CA ARG A 192 -21.09 -8.05 5.30
C ARG A 192 -20.80 -9.55 5.26
N ASP A 193 -19.63 -9.96 4.76
CA ASP A 193 -19.32 -11.37 4.56
C ASP A 193 -19.05 -12.08 5.89
N SER A 194 -18.48 -11.38 6.87
CA SER A 194 -18.31 -11.91 8.24
C SER A 194 -19.64 -12.17 8.94
N GLU A 195 -20.64 -11.31 8.74
CA GLU A 195 -21.98 -11.45 9.31
C GLU A 195 -22.81 -12.47 8.52
N TRP A 196 -22.65 -12.51 7.20
CA TRP A 196 -23.41 -13.39 6.33
C TRP A 196 -22.95 -14.85 6.42
N MET A 197 -21.68 -15.12 6.14
CA MET A 197 -21.13 -16.47 6.20
C MET A 197 -20.86 -16.91 7.65
N GLY A 198 -20.75 -15.96 8.57
CA GLY A 198 -20.46 -16.20 9.98
C GLY A 198 -21.40 -17.20 10.66
N GLU A 199 -22.66 -17.26 10.26
CA GLU A 199 -23.64 -18.19 10.83
C GLU A 199 -23.30 -19.66 10.57
N ILE A 200 -22.60 -19.98 9.46
CA ILE A 200 -22.10 -21.34 9.21
C ILE A 200 -21.07 -21.72 10.28
N PHE A 201 -20.13 -20.81 10.57
CA PHE A 201 -19.05 -21.04 11.53
C PHE A 201 -19.58 -21.06 12.97
N LYS A 202 -20.49 -20.14 13.32
CA LYS A 202 -21.14 -20.09 14.63
C LYS A 202 -21.99 -21.33 14.90
N PHE A 203 -22.63 -21.89 13.88
CA PHE A 203 -23.35 -23.16 14.02
C PHE A 203 -22.44 -24.25 14.60
N HIS A 204 -21.16 -24.24 14.24
CA HIS A 204 -20.11 -25.17 14.68
C HIS A 204 -19.26 -24.68 15.86
N GLY A 205 -19.67 -23.59 16.53
CA GLY A 205 -18.97 -23.06 17.70
C GLY A 205 -17.63 -22.38 17.40
N LEU A 206 -17.35 -22.04 16.14
CA LEU A 206 -16.20 -21.23 15.76
C LEU A 206 -16.48 -19.74 15.95
N LYS A 207 -15.47 -18.99 16.40
CA LYS A 207 -15.53 -17.53 16.56
C LYS A 207 -15.12 -16.83 15.29
N VAL A 208 -15.87 -15.80 14.91
CA VAL A 208 -15.65 -14.99 13.71
C VAL A 208 -15.45 -13.55 14.13
N GLY A 209 -14.29 -12.99 13.80
CA GLY A 209 -13.94 -11.58 14.01
C GLY A 209 -13.91 -10.80 12.70
N CYS A 210 -14.01 -9.48 12.80
CA CYS A 210 -13.89 -8.57 11.66
C CYS A 210 -13.09 -7.32 12.06
N ILE A 211 -12.00 -7.04 11.38
CA ILE A 211 -11.17 -5.85 11.57
C ILE A 211 -11.73 -4.71 10.73
N LEU A 212 -12.01 -3.59 11.39
CA LEU A 212 -12.47 -2.35 10.76
C LEU A 212 -11.54 -1.20 11.15
N ASN A 213 -11.41 -0.22 10.26
CA ASN A 213 -10.53 0.94 10.46
C ASN A 213 -10.82 1.75 11.74
N THR A 214 -12.08 1.78 12.20
CA THR A 214 -12.54 2.51 13.38
C THR A 214 -12.16 1.88 14.72
N MET A 215 -11.64 0.64 14.71
CA MET A 215 -11.35 -0.10 15.93
C MET A 215 -10.07 0.36 16.63
N ASP A 216 -10.12 0.36 17.96
CA ASP A 216 -8.95 0.54 18.81
C ASP A 216 -8.11 -0.77 18.92
N PRO A 217 -6.86 -0.71 19.42
CA PRO A 217 -6.01 -1.90 19.52
C PRO A 217 -6.57 -3.02 20.41
N ALA A 218 -7.31 -2.70 21.48
CA ALA A 218 -7.87 -3.72 22.36
C ALA A 218 -8.99 -4.50 21.67
N GLN A 219 -9.85 -3.78 20.93
CA GLN A 219 -10.88 -4.38 20.09
C GLN A 219 -10.25 -5.25 18.99
N ARG A 220 -9.22 -4.75 18.30
CA ARG A 220 -8.52 -5.52 17.24
C ARG A 220 -7.96 -6.84 17.75
N ARG A 221 -7.34 -6.83 18.94
CA ARG A 221 -6.84 -8.06 19.55
C ARG A 221 -7.93 -9.10 19.80
N GLU A 222 -9.11 -8.68 20.26
CA GLU A 222 -10.26 -9.57 20.41
C GLU A 222 -10.68 -10.19 19.06
N GLN A 223 -10.69 -9.40 17.99
CA GLN A 223 -11.04 -9.87 16.64
C GLN A 223 -9.99 -10.81 16.05
N TYR A 224 -8.69 -10.56 16.27
CA TYR A 224 -7.60 -11.45 15.83
C TYR A 224 -7.54 -12.76 16.62
N ASN A 225 -8.01 -12.76 17.88
CA ASN A 225 -8.12 -13.97 18.72
C ASN A 225 -9.28 -14.90 18.33
N CYS A 226 -10.11 -14.51 17.36
CA CYS A 226 -11.14 -15.40 16.80
C CYS A 226 -10.51 -16.50 15.94
N ASP A 227 -11.23 -17.60 15.69
CA ASP A 227 -10.74 -18.67 14.80
C ASP A 227 -10.60 -18.16 13.36
N ILE A 228 -11.46 -17.22 12.97
CA ILE A 228 -11.54 -16.64 11.63
C ILE A 228 -11.59 -15.11 11.77
N THR A 229 -10.81 -14.39 10.97
CA THR A 229 -10.78 -12.92 10.99
C THR A 229 -10.95 -12.37 9.58
N TYR A 230 -11.99 -11.55 9.38
CA TYR A 230 -12.24 -10.82 8.13
C TYR A 230 -11.59 -9.44 8.21
N GLY A 231 -11.15 -8.89 7.09
CA GLY A 231 -10.62 -7.53 7.04
C GLY A 231 -10.19 -7.12 5.64
N THR A 232 -9.51 -5.98 5.54
CA THR A 232 -8.90 -5.51 4.29
C THR A 232 -7.38 -5.64 4.34
N ASN A 233 -6.76 -5.72 3.17
CA ASN A 233 -5.30 -5.76 3.03
C ASN A 233 -4.61 -4.59 3.74
N ASN A 234 -5.21 -3.39 3.69
CA ASN A 234 -4.70 -2.21 4.37
C ASN A 234 -4.71 -2.40 5.89
N GLU A 235 -5.85 -2.82 6.47
CA GLU A 235 -5.95 -3.00 7.92
C GLU A 235 -4.97 -4.05 8.43
N PHE A 236 -4.92 -5.21 7.78
CA PHE A 236 -4.00 -6.30 8.08
C PHE A 236 -2.53 -5.86 7.96
N GLY A 237 -2.13 -5.21 6.87
CA GLY A 237 -0.75 -4.78 6.67
C GLY A 237 -0.34 -3.64 7.61
N PHE A 238 -1.23 -2.72 7.95
CA PHE A 238 -0.94 -1.67 8.91
C PHE A 238 -0.90 -2.17 10.35
N ASP A 239 -1.73 -3.14 10.73
CA ASP A 239 -1.62 -3.79 12.04
C ASP A 239 -0.29 -4.54 12.17
N TYR A 240 0.18 -5.20 11.11
CA TYR A 240 1.52 -5.78 11.08
C TYR A 240 2.62 -4.73 11.30
N LEU A 241 2.56 -3.59 10.59
CA LEU A 241 3.54 -2.53 10.77
C LEU A 241 3.50 -1.95 12.20
N ARG A 242 2.31 -1.78 12.78
CA ARG A 242 2.13 -1.32 14.17
C ARG A 242 2.69 -2.31 15.18
N ASP A 243 2.44 -3.60 14.98
CA ASP A 243 2.91 -4.66 15.88
C ASP A 243 4.44 -4.73 15.91
N ASN A 244 5.10 -4.43 14.78
CA ASN A 244 6.56 -4.33 14.71
C ASN A 244 7.13 -3.02 15.28
N MET A 245 6.28 -2.04 15.64
CA MET A 245 6.66 -0.84 16.39
C MET A 245 6.19 -0.90 17.86
N ALA A 246 5.53 -1.98 18.27
CA ALA A 246 4.97 -2.12 19.61
C ALA A 246 6.07 -2.17 20.68
N VAL A 247 5.90 -1.40 21.76
CA VAL A 247 6.89 -1.33 22.87
C VAL A 247 6.76 -2.46 23.89
N GLY A 248 5.72 -3.29 23.77
CA GLY A 248 5.43 -4.43 24.64
C GLY A 248 4.49 -5.42 23.93
N LEU A 249 4.55 -6.69 24.33
CA LEU A 249 3.70 -7.76 23.77
C LEU A 249 2.21 -7.45 23.95
N GLU A 250 1.84 -6.81 25.05
CA GLU A 250 0.48 -6.40 25.36
C GLU A 250 -0.07 -5.30 24.44
N TYR A 251 0.75 -4.75 23.55
CA TYR A 251 0.35 -3.79 22.53
C TYR A 251 0.23 -4.42 21.14
N GLN A 252 0.76 -5.63 20.92
CA GLN A 252 0.55 -6.36 19.68
C GLN A 252 -0.91 -6.81 19.57
N VAL A 253 -1.45 -6.78 18.35
CA VAL A 253 -2.85 -7.15 18.07
C VAL A 253 -2.97 -8.41 17.24
N GLN A 254 -2.00 -8.70 16.37
CA GLN A 254 -1.98 -9.87 15.50
C GLN A 254 -1.38 -11.10 16.17
N ARG A 255 -1.54 -12.24 15.49
CA ARG A 255 -0.91 -13.54 15.78
C ARG A 255 -0.08 -13.98 14.57
N LYS A 256 0.61 -15.13 14.67
CA LYS A 256 1.38 -15.72 13.55
C LYS A 256 0.50 -15.86 12.30
N HIS A 257 1.07 -15.53 11.13
CA HIS A 257 0.39 -15.54 9.84
C HIS A 257 0.25 -16.98 9.29
N ASN A 258 -0.86 -17.63 9.59
CA ASN A 258 -1.09 -19.03 9.21
C ASN A 258 -1.67 -19.20 7.80
N TYR A 259 -2.96 -18.89 7.61
CA TYR A 259 -3.64 -19.04 6.33
C TYR A 259 -4.39 -17.77 5.93
N ALA A 260 -4.14 -17.29 4.71
CA ALA A 260 -4.85 -16.18 4.11
C ALA A 260 -5.57 -16.60 2.84
N ILE A 261 -6.84 -16.20 2.71
CA ILE A 261 -7.58 -16.22 1.45
C ILE A 261 -7.82 -14.77 1.03
N VAL A 262 -7.40 -14.43 -0.18
CA VAL A 262 -7.61 -13.10 -0.76
C VAL A 262 -8.79 -13.15 -1.73
N ASP A 263 -9.91 -12.52 -1.36
CA ASP A 263 -11.00 -12.28 -2.30
C ASP A 263 -10.61 -11.19 -3.29
N GLU A 264 -11.03 -11.36 -4.54
CA GLU A 264 -10.67 -10.48 -5.65
C GLU A 264 -9.14 -10.28 -5.73
N VAL A 265 -8.41 -11.41 -5.69
CA VAL A 265 -6.95 -11.50 -5.58
C VAL A 265 -6.21 -10.67 -6.63
N ASP A 266 -6.78 -10.54 -7.82
CA ASP A 266 -6.23 -9.76 -8.91
C ASP A 266 -6.24 -8.26 -8.65
N SER A 267 -7.13 -7.74 -7.81
CA SER A 267 -7.05 -6.33 -7.44
C SER A 267 -6.25 -6.07 -6.19
N VAL A 268 -6.26 -6.98 -5.23
CA VAL A 268 -5.43 -6.82 -4.03
C VAL A 268 -3.94 -7.03 -4.37
N LEU A 269 -3.60 -8.12 -5.06
CA LEU A 269 -2.20 -8.51 -5.27
C LEU A 269 -1.56 -7.95 -6.54
N ILE A 270 -2.35 -7.35 -7.46
CA ILE A 270 -1.83 -6.73 -8.70
C ILE A 270 -2.14 -5.22 -8.74
N ASP A 271 -3.41 -4.82 -8.59
CA ASP A 271 -3.78 -3.40 -8.71
C ASP A 271 -3.30 -2.57 -7.52
N GLU A 272 -3.62 -2.97 -6.30
CA GLU A 272 -3.27 -2.24 -5.07
C GLU A 272 -1.80 -2.44 -4.68
N ALA A 273 -1.19 -3.53 -5.13
CA ALA A 273 0.22 -3.86 -4.90
C ALA A 273 1.21 -2.92 -5.63
N ARG A 274 0.73 -1.88 -6.32
CA ARG A 274 1.55 -0.83 -6.94
C ARG A 274 2.17 0.12 -5.91
N THR A 275 1.54 0.28 -4.75
CA THR A 275 1.97 1.21 -3.70
C THR A 275 2.26 0.45 -2.41
N PRO A 276 3.42 0.65 -1.77
CA PRO A 276 3.69 0.07 -0.47
C PRO A 276 2.80 0.70 0.63
N LEU A 277 2.63 -0.02 1.73
CA LEU A 277 2.06 0.49 2.96
C LEU A 277 3.15 1.20 3.75
N ILE A 278 2.91 2.46 4.14
CA ILE A 278 3.90 3.31 4.81
C ILE A 278 3.28 3.93 6.05
N ILE A 279 3.94 3.80 7.19
CA ILE A 279 3.70 4.60 8.39
C ILE A 279 4.74 5.71 8.41
N SER A 280 4.29 6.97 8.50
CA SER A 280 5.18 8.13 8.59
C SER A 280 4.93 8.90 9.89
N GLY A 281 6.00 9.42 10.48
CA GLY A 281 5.97 10.28 11.68
C GLY A 281 6.45 11.69 11.37
N GLN A 282 5.96 12.69 12.11
CA GLN A 282 6.41 14.07 11.94
C GLN A 282 7.87 14.23 12.37
N VAL A 283 8.61 15.00 11.59
CA VAL A 283 9.97 15.46 11.91
C VAL A 283 9.88 16.88 12.45
N ASP A 284 10.68 17.19 13.47
CA ASP A 284 10.88 18.58 13.91
C ASP A 284 11.77 19.30 12.88
N ARG A 285 11.18 19.74 11.77
CA ARG A 285 11.78 20.64 10.77
C ARG A 285 11.03 21.97 10.72
N ASP A 286 11.74 23.03 10.36
CA ASP A 286 11.16 24.37 10.15
C ASP A 286 10.63 24.50 8.71
N ASP A 287 9.30 24.37 8.53
CA ASP A 287 8.62 24.44 7.22
C ASP A 287 8.61 25.86 6.59
N HIS A 288 9.36 26.82 7.16
CA HIS A 288 9.38 28.21 6.72
C HIS A 288 9.84 28.38 5.26
N GLN A 289 10.69 27.48 4.75
CA GLN A 289 11.22 27.60 3.38
C GLN A 289 10.16 27.50 2.28
N PHE A 290 9.11 26.69 2.45
CA PHE A 290 8.05 26.57 1.45
C PHE A 290 7.28 27.88 1.29
N TYR A 291 7.00 28.57 2.40
CA TYR A 291 6.33 29.87 2.38
C TYR A 291 7.19 30.95 1.72
N ASP A 292 8.51 30.93 1.97
CA ASP A 292 9.44 31.90 1.42
C ASP A 292 9.67 31.70 -0.09
N MET A 293 9.75 30.45 -0.55
CA MET A 293 10.06 30.13 -1.95
C MET A 293 8.83 30.18 -2.87
N ARG A 294 7.62 29.91 -2.36
CA ARG A 294 6.39 29.86 -3.17
C ARG A 294 6.18 31.10 -4.06
N PRO A 295 6.25 32.36 -3.57
CA PRO A 295 5.99 33.52 -4.41
C PRO A 295 6.96 33.63 -5.59
N LYS A 296 8.21 33.19 -5.41
CA LYS A 296 9.24 33.19 -6.45
C LYS A 296 8.93 32.14 -7.52
N VAL A 297 8.58 30.93 -7.10
CA VAL A 297 8.24 29.83 -8.01
C VAL A 297 6.93 30.12 -8.76
N GLU A 298 5.91 30.66 -8.09
CA GLU A 298 4.65 31.07 -8.73
C GLU A 298 4.89 32.13 -9.82
N ARG A 299 5.75 33.11 -9.54
CA ARG A 299 6.16 34.12 -10.53
C ARG A 299 6.86 33.48 -11.72
N LEU A 300 7.80 32.56 -11.47
CA LEU A 300 8.52 31.84 -12.53
C LEU A 300 7.57 31.05 -13.42
N TYR A 301 6.63 30.32 -12.81
CA TYR A 301 5.62 29.55 -13.52
C TYR A 301 4.71 30.42 -14.39
N LYS A 302 4.29 31.59 -13.90
CA LYS A 302 3.51 32.57 -14.69
C LYS A 302 4.29 33.10 -15.88
N LEU A 303 5.59 33.40 -15.72
CA LEU A 303 6.45 33.84 -16.81
C LEU A 303 6.59 32.76 -17.89
N GLN A 304 6.81 31.50 -17.49
CA GLN A 304 6.84 30.36 -18.40
C GLN A 304 5.51 30.17 -19.14
N THR A 305 4.38 30.27 -18.42
CA THR A 305 3.04 30.12 -19.01
C THR A 305 2.78 31.16 -20.09
N ASN A 306 3.16 32.42 -19.83
CA ASN A 306 3.04 33.50 -20.80
C ASN A 306 3.98 33.30 -22.00
N LEU A 307 5.21 32.83 -21.75
CA LEU A 307 6.17 32.51 -22.81
C LEU A 307 5.63 31.40 -23.72
N VAL A 308 5.16 30.28 -23.17
CA VAL A 308 4.58 29.18 -23.95
C VAL A 308 3.36 29.65 -24.74
N ALA A 309 2.47 30.46 -24.13
CA ALA A 309 1.32 31.01 -24.83
C ALA A 309 1.71 31.88 -26.04
N LYS A 310 2.80 32.65 -25.92
CA LYS A 310 3.36 33.47 -27.00
C LYS A 310 3.99 32.60 -28.10
N LEU A 311 4.80 31.61 -27.74
CA LEU A 311 5.43 30.68 -28.68
C LEU A 311 4.39 29.91 -29.52
N VAL A 312 3.31 29.45 -28.89
CA VAL A 312 2.21 28.75 -29.55
C VAL A 312 1.49 29.68 -30.54
N GLN A 313 1.26 30.93 -30.17
CA GLN A 313 0.63 31.93 -31.04
C GLN A 313 1.51 32.30 -32.24
N GLU A 314 2.81 32.48 -32.03
CA GLU A 314 3.78 32.76 -33.10
C GLU A 314 3.89 31.58 -34.08
N ALA A 315 3.94 30.35 -33.56
CA ALA A 315 3.91 29.16 -34.39
C ALA A 315 2.64 29.08 -35.26
N GLU A 316 1.47 29.36 -34.66
CA GLU A 316 0.19 29.39 -35.38
C GLU A 316 0.17 30.45 -36.50
N GLN A 317 0.70 31.64 -36.24
CA GLN A 317 0.79 32.71 -37.24
C GLN A 317 1.71 32.34 -38.42
N ILE A 318 2.86 31.72 -38.14
CA ILE A 318 3.79 31.27 -39.18
C ILE A 318 3.13 30.18 -40.04
N LEU A 319 2.43 29.24 -39.41
CA LEU A 319 1.77 28.11 -40.09
C LEU A 319 0.55 28.53 -40.92
N GLN A 320 -0.08 29.68 -40.59
CA GLN A 320 -1.20 30.25 -41.34
C GLN A 320 -0.77 31.25 -42.44
N SER A 321 0.51 31.58 -42.53
CA SER A 321 1.03 32.55 -43.52
C SER A 321 1.30 31.90 -44.89
N ASP A 322 1.11 32.65 -45.98
CA ASP A 322 1.33 32.18 -47.37
C ASP A 322 2.79 31.77 -47.68
N ASN A 323 3.74 32.11 -46.80
CA ASN A 323 5.17 31.75 -46.87
C ASN A 323 5.59 31.02 -45.57
N SER A 324 4.88 29.94 -45.22
CA SER A 324 5.07 29.21 -43.97
C SER A 324 6.49 28.62 -43.84
N ASN A 325 7.28 29.14 -42.91
CA ASN A 325 8.57 28.55 -42.52
C ASN A 325 8.33 27.39 -41.53
N GLU A 326 8.06 26.19 -42.05
CA GLU A 326 7.73 25.01 -41.24
C GLU A 326 8.81 24.67 -40.21
N ARG A 327 10.09 24.91 -40.53
CA ARG A 327 11.20 24.61 -39.61
C ARG A 327 11.15 25.50 -38.36
N GLU A 328 10.88 26.79 -38.56
CA GLU A 328 10.80 27.76 -37.46
C GLU A 328 9.56 27.51 -36.60
N ALA A 329 8.41 27.24 -37.22
CA ALA A 329 7.21 26.83 -36.50
C ALA A 329 7.43 25.53 -35.70
N GLY A 330 8.12 24.54 -36.27
CA GLY A 330 8.46 23.29 -35.58
C GLY A 330 9.32 23.51 -34.33
N ILE A 331 10.30 24.41 -34.39
CA ILE A 331 11.15 24.79 -33.24
C ILE A 331 10.31 25.44 -32.14
N LEU A 332 9.42 26.37 -32.49
CA LEU A 332 8.54 27.04 -31.53
C LEU A 332 7.56 26.06 -30.86
N LEU A 333 7.01 25.12 -31.63
CA LEU A 333 6.13 24.07 -31.11
C LEU A 333 6.88 23.08 -30.20
N LEU A 334 8.10 22.69 -30.55
CA LEU A 334 8.95 21.85 -29.70
C LEU A 334 9.31 22.55 -28.39
N ARG A 335 9.67 23.83 -28.46
CA ARG A 335 9.97 24.67 -27.28
C ARG A 335 8.74 24.83 -26.39
N ALA A 336 7.57 25.07 -26.97
CA ALA A 336 6.31 25.13 -26.24
C ALA A 336 5.97 23.79 -25.56
N HIS A 337 6.22 22.66 -26.25
CA HIS A 337 6.00 21.32 -25.72
C HIS A 337 6.94 20.98 -24.56
N ARG A 338 8.23 21.28 -24.67
CA ARG A 338 9.21 21.08 -23.57
C ARG A 338 8.99 22.05 -22.41
N GLY A 339 8.40 23.22 -22.66
CA GLY A 339 8.13 24.21 -21.64
C GLY A 339 6.91 23.91 -20.76
N LEU A 340 5.75 23.64 -21.39
CA LEU A 340 4.51 23.25 -20.72
C LEU A 340 3.69 22.30 -21.62
N PRO A 341 3.97 20.99 -21.58
CA PRO A 341 3.40 20.01 -22.51
C PRO A 341 1.88 19.87 -22.37
N LYS A 342 1.35 20.01 -21.14
CA LYS A 342 -0.08 19.96 -20.81
C LYS A 342 -0.84 21.27 -21.07
N SER A 343 -0.21 22.27 -21.69
CA SER A 343 -0.87 23.56 -21.96
C SER A 343 -2.12 23.38 -22.84
N LYS A 344 -3.27 23.90 -22.39
CA LYS A 344 -4.54 23.84 -23.14
C LYS A 344 -4.46 24.46 -24.54
N LYS A 345 -3.64 25.52 -24.70
CA LYS A 345 -3.42 26.15 -26.01
C LYS A 345 -2.60 25.24 -26.94
N LEU A 346 -1.58 24.58 -26.40
CA LEU A 346 -0.75 23.64 -27.16
C LEU A 346 -1.56 22.40 -27.56
N ALA A 347 -2.34 21.84 -26.63
CA ALA A 347 -3.24 20.72 -26.90
C ALA A 347 -4.26 21.03 -28.01
N LYS A 348 -4.77 22.27 -28.04
CA LYS A 348 -5.67 22.72 -29.11
C LYS A 348 -4.97 22.73 -30.48
N ILE A 349 -3.75 23.25 -30.59
CA ILE A 349 -2.98 23.22 -31.85
C ILE A 349 -2.67 21.79 -32.28
N PHE A 350 -2.31 20.91 -31.33
CA PHE A 350 -2.02 19.50 -31.63
C PHE A 350 -3.25 18.64 -31.92
N SER A 351 -4.46 19.21 -31.85
CA SER A 351 -5.64 18.56 -32.46
C SER A 351 -5.49 18.43 -33.97
N GLU A 352 -4.66 19.28 -34.60
CA GLU A 352 -4.28 19.13 -36.00
C GLU A 352 -3.07 18.18 -36.14
N PRO A 353 -3.22 17.01 -36.81
CA PRO A 353 -2.16 16.01 -36.88
C PRO A 353 -0.89 16.48 -37.62
N SER A 354 -1.03 17.43 -38.55
CA SER A 354 0.06 18.05 -39.31
C SER A 354 1.07 18.73 -38.39
N TYR A 355 0.60 19.56 -37.46
CA TYR A 355 1.42 20.34 -36.54
C TYR A 355 2.06 19.47 -35.46
N LYS A 356 1.34 18.44 -34.99
CA LYS A 356 1.91 17.46 -34.07
C LYS A 356 3.06 16.69 -34.72
N LYS A 357 2.89 16.25 -35.98
CA LYS A 357 3.93 15.56 -36.74
C LYS A 357 5.14 16.47 -37.01
N LEU A 358 4.90 17.74 -37.30
CA LEU A 358 5.95 18.74 -37.47
C LEU A 358 6.81 18.85 -36.21
N MET A 359 6.19 19.03 -35.03
CA MET A 359 6.89 19.07 -33.75
C MET A 359 7.72 17.80 -33.50
N GLN A 360 7.13 16.61 -33.71
CA GLN A 360 7.84 15.33 -33.52
C GLN A 360 9.02 15.17 -34.49
N THR A 361 8.88 15.66 -35.72
CA THR A 361 9.96 15.61 -36.71
C THR A 361 11.11 16.54 -36.30
N THR A 362 10.78 17.74 -35.79
CA THR A 362 11.76 18.65 -35.20
C THR A 362 12.41 18.04 -33.96
N GLU A 363 11.66 17.41 -33.06
CA GLU A 363 12.21 16.72 -31.88
C GLU A 363 13.26 15.67 -32.30
N LEU A 364 12.95 14.85 -33.31
CA LEU A 364 13.88 13.86 -33.84
C LEU A 364 15.14 14.49 -34.44
N GLU A 365 15.04 15.67 -35.05
CA GLU A 365 16.20 16.42 -35.55
C GLU A 365 17.12 16.86 -34.40
N PHE A 366 16.54 17.39 -33.32
CA PHE A 366 17.31 17.86 -32.17
C PHE A 366 17.83 16.73 -31.28
N LEU A 367 17.21 15.55 -31.32
CA LEU A 367 17.71 14.34 -30.65
C LEU A 367 18.83 13.63 -31.43
N ARG A 368 19.01 13.92 -32.73
CA ARG A 368 20.17 13.41 -33.49
C ARG A 368 21.48 13.88 -32.86
N GLU A 369 22.53 13.08 -33.05
CA GLU A 369 23.87 13.34 -32.49
C GLU A 369 23.91 13.45 -30.95
N LYS A 370 23.06 12.68 -30.25
CA LYS A 370 22.96 12.64 -28.77
C LYS A 370 22.51 13.96 -28.15
N ALA A 371 21.50 14.61 -28.74
CA ALA A 371 20.90 15.82 -28.19
C ALA A 371 21.86 17.01 -27.99
N LYS A 372 22.98 17.05 -28.72
CA LYS A 372 23.99 18.12 -28.62
C LYS A 372 23.44 19.52 -28.81
N ASN A 373 22.39 19.67 -29.62
CA ASN A 373 21.80 20.96 -29.95
C ASN A 373 20.55 21.29 -29.11
N MET A 374 20.21 20.48 -28.10
CA MET A 374 18.98 20.67 -27.32
C MET A 374 19.00 21.97 -26.50
N TYR A 375 20.18 22.48 -26.13
CA TYR A 375 20.34 23.78 -25.45
C TYR A 375 19.71 24.95 -26.25
N ILE A 376 19.67 24.87 -27.58
CA ILE A 376 19.03 25.89 -28.45
C ILE A 376 17.51 25.97 -28.21
N ILE A 377 16.90 24.86 -27.81
CA ILE A 377 15.49 24.80 -27.45
C ILE A 377 15.31 25.22 -25.99
N ASP A 378 16.11 24.62 -25.10
CA ASP A 378 15.93 24.65 -23.66
C ASP A 378 16.34 25.98 -23.03
N ASP A 379 17.46 26.61 -23.43
CA ASP A 379 17.98 27.84 -22.82
C ASP A 379 17.05 29.05 -22.97
N GLU A 380 16.12 28.99 -23.92
CA GLU A 380 15.12 30.04 -24.11
C GLU A 380 14.00 30.01 -23.07
N LEU A 381 13.78 28.87 -22.43
CA LEU A 381 12.76 28.63 -21.41
C LEU A 381 13.29 29.01 -20.01
N TYR A 382 12.39 29.17 -19.03
CA TYR A 382 12.76 29.33 -17.61
C TYR A 382 12.98 27.99 -16.91
N PHE A 383 12.25 26.95 -17.33
CA PHE A 383 12.45 25.57 -16.91
C PHE A 383 11.96 24.63 -18.01
N VAL A 384 12.44 23.39 -17.98
CA VAL A 384 12.14 22.34 -18.97
C VAL A 384 11.45 21.19 -18.26
N ILE A 385 10.42 20.62 -18.89
CA ILE A 385 9.69 19.46 -18.40
C ILE A 385 9.98 18.29 -19.34
N ASP A 386 10.50 17.19 -18.79
CA ASP A 386 10.58 15.91 -19.49
C ASP A 386 9.45 15.00 -18.99
N GLU A 387 8.38 14.86 -19.78
CA GLU A 387 7.24 14.00 -19.42
C GLU A 387 7.62 12.53 -19.35
N ARG A 388 8.68 12.08 -20.05
CA ARG A 388 9.07 10.66 -20.06
C ARG A 388 9.79 10.27 -18.77
N ASN A 389 10.61 11.18 -18.26
CA ASN A 389 11.40 10.98 -17.04
C ASN A 389 10.76 11.63 -15.81
N HIS A 390 9.64 12.32 -15.97
CA HIS A 390 8.97 13.11 -14.92
C HIS A 390 9.91 14.09 -14.19
N SER A 391 10.92 14.61 -14.90
CA SER A 391 11.89 15.55 -14.35
C SER A 391 11.57 16.98 -14.77
N ILE A 392 11.95 17.93 -13.90
CA ILE A 392 11.89 19.36 -14.20
C ILE A 392 13.26 19.95 -13.91
N ASP A 393 13.83 20.58 -14.93
CA ASP A 393 15.16 21.19 -14.84
C ASP A 393 15.06 22.70 -15.02
N THR A 394 15.63 23.44 -14.07
CA THR A 394 15.66 24.90 -14.13
C THR A 394 16.83 25.37 -14.99
N THR A 395 16.54 26.18 -16.01
CA THR A 395 17.54 26.75 -16.94
C THR A 395 18.30 27.91 -16.29
N GLU A 396 19.32 28.44 -16.96
CA GLU A 396 20.04 29.63 -16.49
C GLU A 396 19.10 30.83 -16.32
N LYS A 397 18.22 31.10 -17.29
CA LYS A 397 17.18 32.15 -17.18
C LYS A 397 16.27 31.94 -15.96
N GLY A 398 15.93 30.69 -15.65
CA GLY A 398 15.14 30.36 -14.47
C GLY A 398 15.86 30.64 -13.16
N ARG A 399 17.14 30.26 -13.09
CA ARG A 399 17.99 30.49 -11.91
C ARG A 399 18.18 31.99 -11.66
N GLU A 400 18.45 32.78 -12.70
CA GLU A 400 18.58 34.23 -12.57
C GLU A 400 17.31 34.88 -12.00
N GLU A 401 16.13 34.46 -12.49
CA GLU A 401 14.87 35.01 -12.01
C GLU A 401 14.56 34.61 -10.56
N LEU A 402 14.90 33.39 -10.14
CA LEU A 402 14.74 32.93 -8.76
C LEU A 402 15.73 33.59 -7.79
N ALA A 403 16.94 33.88 -8.26
CA ALA A 403 17.99 34.54 -7.49
C ALA A 403 17.77 36.05 -7.36
N ARG A 404 16.98 36.66 -8.24
CA ARG A 404 16.69 38.11 -8.25
C ARG A 404 16.20 38.60 -6.90
N GLY A 405 16.86 39.63 -6.37
CA GLY A 405 16.50 40.26 -5.09
C GLY A 405 16.93 39.48 -3.84
N SER A 406 17.77 38.44 -3.99
CA SER A 406 18.35 37.69 -2.86
C SER A 406 19.59 38.33 -2.22
N GLY A 407 20.23 39.30 -2.91
CA GLY A 407 21.51 39.89 -2.51
C GLY A 407 22.73 38.97 -2.74
N ILE A 408 22.54 37.71 -3.16
CA ILE A 408 23.58 36.70 -3.35
C ILE A 408 23.36 35.99 -4.70
N GLU A 409 23.22 36.78 -5.78
CA GLU A 409 22.70 36.27 -7.06
C GLU A 409 23.61 35.21 -7.72
N LYS A 410 24.92 35.32 -7.56
CA LYS A 410 25.90 34.38 -8.15
C LYS A 410 26.09 33.09 -7.35
N GLU A 411 25.82 33.10 -6.04
CA GLU A 411 26.02 31.94 -5.16
C GLU A 411 24.68 31.31 -4.72
N TYR A 412 23.54 31.84 -5.19
CA TYR A 412 22.20 31.39 -4.79
C TYR A 412 21.90 29.92 -5.12
N PHE A 413 22.57 29.34 -6.11
CA PHE A 413 22.41 27.94 -6.51
C PHE A 413 23.72 27.13 -6.44
N VAL A 414 24.77 27.71 -5.85
CA VAL A 414 26.08 27.05 -5.77
C VAL A 414 26.12 26.17 -4.53
N LEU A 415 26.25 24.86 -4.74
CA LEU A 415 26.53 23.91 -3.66
C LEU A 415 28.05 23.90 -3.39
N PRO A 416 28.49 24.12 -2.15
CA PRO A 416 29.91 24.00 -1.82
C PRO A 416 30.34 22.53 -1.91
N ASP A 417 31.49 22.27 -2.53
CA ASP A 417 32.10 20.94 -2.55
C ASP A 417 32.67 20.63 -1.16
N LEU A 418 31.95 19.81 -0.40
CA LEU A 418 32.33 19.42 0.95
C LEU A 418 33.71 18.76 0.98
N GLY A 419 34.05 17.89 0.02
CA GLY A 419 35.32 17.17 0.03
C GLY A 419 36.51 18.11 -0.20
N THR A 420 36.39 18.99 -1.19
CA THR A 420 37.45 19.94 -1.54
C THR A 420 37.63 21.04 -0.48
N GLU A 421 36.54 21.54 0.09
CA GLU A 421 36.58 22.60 1.11
C GLU A 421 36.98 22.08 2.49
N ILE A 422 36.52 20.88 2.91
CA ILE A 422 36.95 20.25 4.17
C ILE A 422 38.44 19.94 4.13
N SER A 423 38.94 19.42 3.00
CA SER A 423 40.37 19.13 2.82
C SER A 423 41.25 20.39 2.93
N LYS A 424 40.76 21.56 2.47
CA LYS A 424 41.48 22.83 2.65
C LYS A 424 41.59 23.23 4.13
N PHE A 425 40.57 22.97 4.95
CA PHE A 425 40.59 23.30 6.38
C PHE A 425 41.36 22.28 7.23
N GLU A 426 41.26 20.99 6.89
CA GLU A 426 41.97 19.93 7.61
C GLU A 426 43.49 20.05 7.41
N ASN A 427 43.93 20.45 6.22
CA ASN A 427 45.35 20.61 5.87
C ASN A 427 45.96 21.99 6.19
N ASP A 428 45.19 22.95 6.70
CA ASP A 428 45.72 24.27 7.08
C ASP A 428 46.41 24.19 8.47
N PRO A 429 47.73 24.45 8.56
CA PRO A 429 48.47 24.40 9.82
C PRO A 429 48.22 25.61 10.73
N ASN A 430 47.54 26.67 10.25
CA ASN A 430 47.26 27.88 11.02
C ASN A 430 45.91 27.85 11.76
N LEU A 431 45.14 26.77 11.68
CA LEU A 431 43.83 26.63 12.32
C LEU A 431 43.88 25.68 13.53
N SER A 432 43.31 26.09 14.65
CA SER A 432 43.14 25.22 15.82
C SER A 432 42.10 24.12 15.56
N PRO A 433 42.14 22.98 16.30
CA PRO A 433 41.15 21.91 16.16
C PRO A 433 39.70 22.37 16.37
N GLU A 434 39.47 23.29 17.31
CA GLU A 434 38.14 23.87 17.57
C GLU A 434 37.64 24.75 16.40
N GLU A 435 38.54 25.53 15.78
CA GLU A 435 38.20 26.34 14.60
C GLU A 435 37.93 25.49 13.36
N LYS A 436 38.61 24.34 13.21
CA LYS A 436 38.36 23.37 12.13
C LYS A 436 36.97 22.78 12.24
N VAL A 437 36.55 22.35 13.45
CA VAL A 437 35.19 21.85 13.70
C VAL A 437 34.16 22.93 13.40
N LYS A 438 34.36 24.16 13.89
CA LYS A 438 33.43 25.26 13.65
C LYS A 438 33.26 25.60 12.16
N ARG A 439 34.36 25.64 11.39
CA ARG A 439 34.30 25.88 9.94
C ARG A 439 33.63 24.74 9.18
N LYS A 440 33.87 23.50 9.61
CA LYS A 440 33.21 22.31 9.08
C LYS A 440 31.71 22.37 9.33
N ASP A 441 31.27 22.71 10.54
CA ASP A 441 29.86 22.90 10.88
C ASP A 441 29.21 24.03 10.07
N GLU A 442 29.89 25.17 9.91
CA GLU A 442 29.41 26.28 9.07
C GLU A 442 29.27 25.87 7.59
N LEU A 443 30.21 25.07 7.08
CA LEU A 443 30.17 24.55 5.71
C LEU A 443 29.01 23.56 5.52
N TYR A 444 28.84 22.61 6.45
CA TYR A 444 27.69 21.70 6.44
C TYR A 444 26.37 22.44 6.54
N LYS A 445 26.30 23.48 7.37
CA LYS A 445 25.09 24.31 7.48
C LYS A 445 24.79 25.05 6.18
N ARG A 446 25.79 25.64 5.52
CA ARG A 446 25.60 26.29 4.20
C ARG A 446 25.17 25.29 3.13
N TYR A 447 25.81 24.11 3.09
CA TYR A 447 25.44 23.04 2.18
C TYR A 447 23.99 22.59 2.42
N SER A 448 23.62 22.34 3.68
CA SER A 448 22.28 21.90 4.07
C SER A 448 21.21 22.92 3.66
N VAL A 449 21.41 24.21 3.96
CA VAL A 449 20.46 25.27 3.60
C VAL A 449 20.34 25.44 2.08
N ALA A 450 21.46 25.37 1.35
CA ALA A 450 21.44 25.49 -0.11
C ALA A 450 20.76 24.29 -0.77
N SER A 451 21.05 23.07 -0.30
CA SER A 451 20.44 21.83 -0.77
C SER A 451 18.93 21.83 -0.52
N GLU A 452 18.50 22.15 0.69
CA GLU A 452 17.08 22.22 1.08
C GLU A 452 16.30 23.24 0.24
N ARG A 453 16.90 24.40 -0.04
CA ARG A 453 16.30 25.41 -0.92
C ARG A 453 16.12 24.89 -2.35
N ILE A 454 17.15 24.26 -2.92
CA ILE A 454 17.09 23.68 -4.27
C ILE A 454 15.99 22.62 -4.33
N HIS A 455 15.94 21.76 -3.32
CA HIS A 455 14.91 20.74 -3.17
C HIS A 455 13.51 21.34 -3.14
N THR A 456 13.30 22.32 -2.26
CA THR A 456 12.02 23.04 -2.10
C THR A 456 11.56 23.68 -3.42
N ILE A 457 12.48 24.31 -4.16
CA ILE A 457 12.18 24.92 -5.47
C ILE A 457 11.75 23.85 -6.48
N ASN A 458 12.47 22.72 -6.54
CA ASN A 458 12.14 21.62 -7.45
C ASN A 458 10.77 21.02 -7.13
N GLN A 459 10.47 20.76 -5.84
CA GLN A 459 9.17 20.22 -5.43
C GLN A 459 8.02 21.21 -5.72
N LEU A 460 8.22 22.50 -5.49
CA LEU A 460 7.24 23.53 -5.86
C LEU A 460 7.02 23.57 -7.38
N LEU A 461 8.08 23.57 -8.19
CA LEU A 461 7.96 23.53 -9.65
C LEU A 461 7.21 22.28 -10.13
N ARG A 462 7.48 21.14 -9.51
CA ARG A 462 6.78 19.87 -9.75
C ARG A 462 5.30 19.98 -9.40
N ALA A 463 4.97 20.50 -8.22
CA ALA A 463 3.60 20.74 -7.79
C ALA A 463 2.85 21.69 -8.75
N TYR A 464 3.47 22.77 -9.23
CA TYR A 464 2.84 23.70 -10.18
C TYR A 464 2.68 23.11 -11.59
N SER A 465 3.61 22.26 -12.04
CA SER A 465 3.68 21.84 -13.44
C SER A 465 3.06 20.48 -13.74
N LEU A 466 3.15 19.52 -12.81
CA LEU A 466 2.71 18.13 -13.04
C LEU A 466 1.41 17.76 -12.32
N PHE A 467 1.07 18.46 -11.22
CA PHE A 467 -0.07 18.13 -10.35
C PHE A 467 -1.18 19.17 -10.47
N GLU A 468 -2.33 18.76 -10.97
CA GLU A 468 -3.53 19.57 -11.12
C GLU A 468 -4.57 19.24 -10.04
N LYS A 469 -5.25 20.29 -9.58
CA LYS A 469 -6.37 20.16 -8.66
C LYS A 469 -7.56 19.51 -9.37
N ASP A 470 -8.26 18.64 -8.65
CA ASP A 470 -9.40 17.83 -9.10
C ASP A 470 -9.04 16.71 -10.11
N ASP A 471 -7.75 16.46 -10.33
CA ASP A 471 -7.22 15.34 -11.12
C ASP A 471 -6.36 14.43 -10.22
N GLN A 472 -5.16 14.88 -9.82
CA GLN A 472 -4.27 14.10 -8.94
C GLN A 472 -4.59 14.28 -7.45
N TYR A 473 -5.20 15.40 -7.06
CA TYR A 473 -5.55 15.68 -5.67
C TYR A 473 -6.76 16.62 -5.57
N VAL A 474 -7.42 16.62 -4.41
CA VAL A 474 -8.51 17.54 -4.08
C VAL A 474 -8.23 18.24 -2.75
N ILE A 475 -8.88 19.38 -2.53
CA ILE A 475 -8.88 20.06 -1.23
C ILE A 475 -10.15 19.64 -0.49
N THR A 476 -9.97 19.05 0.69
CA THR A 476 -11.04 18.63 1.59
C THR A 476 -11.76 19.83 2.22
N GLU A 477 -12.96 19.61 2.77
CA GLU A 477 -13.73 20.66 3.45
C GLU A 477 -12.98 21.27 4.66
N ASP A 478 -12.12 20.46 5.29
CA ASP A 478 -11.24 20.87 6.40
C ASP A 478 -9.99 21.64 5.93
N GLY A 479 -9.88 21.92 4.63
CA GLY A 479 -8.80 22.69 4.03
C GLY A 479 -7.50 21.92 3.88
N LYS A 480 -7.53 20.59 3.75
CA LYS A 480 -6.33 19.73 3.58
C LYS A 480 -6.27 19.09 2.20
N ILE A 481 -5.05 18.80 1.73
CA ILE A 481 -4.83 18.11 0.46
C ILE A 481 -5.08 16.60 0.62
N ALA A 482 -5.92 16.03 -0.23
CA ALA A 482 -6.14 14.59 -0.30
C ALA A 482 -5.86 14.06 -1.71
N ILE A 483 -5.09 12.98 -1.79
CA ILE A 483 -4.69 12.37 -3.06
C ILE A 483 -5.89 11.69 -3.69
N VAL A 484 -6.03 11.83 -5.01
CA VAL A 484 -6.99 11.10 -5.80
C VAL A 484 -6.24 10.02 -6.57
N ASP A 485 -6.72 8.78 -6.45
CA ASP A 485 -6.24 7.68 -7.27
C ASP A 485 -6.62 7.93 -8.73
N GLU A 486 -5.63 8.02 -9.61
CA GLU A 486 -5.82 8.36 -11.03
C GLU A 486 -6.71 7.35 -11.77
N PHE A 487 -6.69 6.08 -11.34
CA PHE A 487 -7.47 5.03 -11.99
C PHE A 487 -8.89 5.03 -11.49
N THR A 488 -9.10 5.09 -10.18
CA THR A 488 -10.41 4.86 -9.56
C THR A 488 -11.18 6.16 -9.27
N GLY A 489 -10.52 7.32 -9.31
CA GLY A 489 -11.07 8.62 -8.91
C GLY A 489 -11.41 8.69 -7.40
N ARG A 490 -10.93 7.72 -6.61
CA ARG A 490 -11.16 7.65 -5.17
C ARG A 490 -10.19 8.58 -4.46
N ILE A 491 -10.69 9.26 -3.45
CA ILE A 491 -9.82 9.95 -2.48
C ILE A 491 -9.16 8.85 -1.65
N LEU A 492 -7.83 8.88 -1.55
CA LEU A 492 -7.03 7.96 -0.73
C LEU A 492 -6.72 8.64 0.61
N PRO A 493 -7.60 8.51 1.63
CA PRO A 493 -7.41 9.18 2.91
C PRO A 493 -6.14 8.67 3.63
N GLY A 494 -5.43 9.58 4.30
CA GLY A 494 -4.21 9.27 5.03
C GLY A 494 -2.96 9.10 4.16
N ARG A 495 -3.07 9.15 2.83
CA ARG A 495 -1.92 9.11 1.93
C ARG A 495 -1.36 10.51 1.67
N ARG A 496 -0.03 10.61 1.65
CA ARG A 496 0.73 11.81 1.30
C ARG A 496 1.71 11.54 0.17
N TYR A 497 2.04 12.59 -0.58
CA TYR A 497 3.15 12.52 -1.52
C TYR A 497 4.45 12.62 -0.72
N SER A 498 5.43 11.78 -1.06
CA SER A 498 6.73 11.75 -0.39
C SER A 498 7.59 12.96 -0.76
N ASP A 499 8.72 13.09 -0.06
CA ASP A 499 9.84 13.94 -0.48
C ASP A 499 9.51 15.45 -0.59
N GLY A 500 8.71 15.98 0.34
CA GLY A 500 8.35 17.40 0.36
C GLY A 500 7.32 17.81 -0.70
N LEU A 501 6.89 16.90 -1.59
CA LEU A 501 5.94 17.21 -2.65
C LEU A 501 4.54 17.52 -2.11
N HIS A 502 4.10 16.84 -1.06
CA HIS A 502 2.80 17.10 -0.45
C HIS A 502 2.76 18.50 0.16
N GLN A 503 3.84 18.88 0.85
CA GLN A 503 4.07 20.22 1.41
C GLN A 503 4.13 21.28 0.32
N ALA A 504 4.75 20.96 -0.82
CA ALA A 504 4.77 21.83 -1.98
C ALA A 504 3.36 22.07 -2.55
N ILE A 505 2.50 21.04 -2.61
CA ILE A 505 1.11 21.15 -3.05
C ILE A 505 0.27 21.92 -2.01
N GLU A 506 0.46 21.66 -0.71
CA GLU A 506 -0.16 22.42 0.37
C GLU A 506 0.21 23.91 0.25
N ALA A 507 1.49 24.22 0.05
CA ALA A 507 1.98 25.58 -0.15
C ALA A 507 1.38 26.22 -1.42
N LYS A 508 1.37 25.51 -2.55
CA LYS A 508 0.81 25.93 -3.84
C LYS A 508 -0.66 26.36 -3.69
N GLU A 509 -1.47 25.54 -3.02
CA GLU A 509 -2.90 25.77 -2.83
C GLU A 509 -3.22 26.68 -1.63
N ASN A 510 -2.19 27.24 -1.00
CA ASN A 510 -2.30 28.12 0.17
C ASN A 510 -3.00 27.46 1.37
N VAL A 511 -2.79 26.15 1.49
CA VAL A 511 -3.15 25.32 2.65
C VAL A 511 -2.03 25.42 3.69
N LYS A 512 -2.36 25.18 4.97
CA LYS A 512 -1.36 25.10 6.02
C LYS A 512 -0.39 23.94 5.72
N VAL A 513 0.87 24.27 5.42
CA VAL A 513 1.95 23.30 5.25
C VAL A 513 2.12 22.55 6.57
N GLU A 514 1.94 21.24 6.54
CA GLU A 514 2.19 20.38 7.68
C GLU A 514 3.67 19.91 7.68
N ARG A 515 4.18 19.61 8.87
CA ARG A 515 5.58 19.21 9.08
C ARG A 515 5.97 18.02 8.21
N ASP A 516 7.23 18.05 7.79
CA ASP A 516 7.85 16.94 7.06
C ASP A 516 7.65 15.60 7.78
N SER A 517 7.43 14.55 7.00
CA SER A 517 7.07 13.24 7.51
C SER A 517 8.12 12.22 7.10
N GLN A 518 8.73 11.56 8.08
CA GLN A 518 9.72 10.50 7.84
C GLN A 518 9.05 9.13 7.89
N THR A 519 9.45 8.23 6.99
CA THR A 519 9.08 6.81 7.03
C THR A 519 9.55 6.16 8.34
N LEU A 520 8.61 5.63 9.12
CA LEU A 520 8.88 4.86 10.34
C LEU A 520 8.84 3.35 10.08
N ALA A 521 7.91 2.92 9.24
CA ALA A 521 7.77 1.53 8.83
C ALA A 521 7.18 1.47 7.42
N THR A 522 7.61 0.50 6.64
CA THR A 522 7.10 0.28 5.28
C THR A 522 7.10 -1.21 4.96
N ILE A 523 6.11 -1.68 4.22
CA ILE A 523 6.08 -3.03 3.62
C ILE A 523 5.27 -2.99 2.32
N THR A 524 5.69 -3.74 1.30
CA THR A 524 4.87 -3.98 0.12
C THR A 524 3.81 -5.04 0.39
N LEU A 525 2.64 -4.96 -0.27
CA LEU A 525 1.63 -6.00 -0.15
C LEU A 525 2.17 -7.37 -0.57
N GLN A 526 3.04 -7.39 -1.57
CA GLN A 526 3.75 -8.57 -2.05
C GLN A 526 4.45 -9.29 -0.90
N ASN A 527 5.36 -8.59 -0.21
CA ASN A 527 6.14 -9.18 0.87
C ASN A 527 5.27 -9.46 2.11
N TYR A 528 4.25 -8.65 2.39
CA TYR A 528 3.31 -8.94 3.47
C TYR A 528 2.60 -10.30 3.28
N PHE A 529 2.05 -10.56 2.09
CA PHE A 529 1.34 -11.82 1.84
C PHE A 529 2.26 -13.04 1.71
N ARG A 530 3.53 -12.84 1.36
CA ARG A 530 4.55 -13.92 1.36
C ARG A 530 4.88 -14.46 2.75
N MET A 531 4.54 -13.75 3.82
CA MET A 531 4.78 -14.20 5.21
C MET A 531 3.76 -15.23 5.70
N TYR A 532 2.66 -15.46 4.97
CA TYR A 532 1.69 -16.48 5.37
C TYR A 532 2.20 -17.87 5.04
N ASN A 533 2.09 -18.82 5.97
CA ASN A 533 2.43 -20.23 5.73
C ASN A 533 1.68 -20.78 4.51
N LYS A 534 0.40 -20.41 4.37
CA LYS A 534 -0.42 -20.71 3.20
C LYS A 534 -1.17 -19.47 2.72
N LEU A 535 -1.11 -19.23 1.42
CA LEU A 535 -1.81 -18.15 0.73
C LEU A 535 -2.69 -18.73 -0.38
N ALA A 536 -3.93 -18.29 -0.49
CA ALA A 536 -4.84 -18.64 -1.56
C ALA A 536 -5.60 -17.41 -2.04
N GLY A 537 -6.23 -17.51 -3.21
CA GLY A 537 -6.99 -16.39 -3.76
C GLY A 537 -8.17 -16.83 -4.61
N MET A 538 -9.17 -15.97 -4.73
CA MET A 538 -10.28 -16.19 -5.66
C MET A 538 -10.56 -14.93 -6.45
N THR A 539 -10.88 -15.09 -7.73
CA THR A 539 -11.28 -13.99 -8.60
C THR A 539 -12.01 -14.52 -9.83
N GLY A 540 -12.64 -13.65 -10.60
CA GLY A 540 -13.23 -14.02 -11.89
C GLY A 540 -12.27 -13.93 -13.07
N THR A 541 -11.06 -13.40 -12.88
CA THR A 541 -10.16 -13.05 -13.98
C THR A 541 -8.67 -13.11 -13.56
N ALA A 542 -8.11 -14.30 -13.34
CA ALA A 542 -6.71 -14.49 -12.93
C ALA A 542 -5.78 -15.01 -14.04
N GLU A 543 -6.30 -15.76 -15.02
CA GLU A 543 -5.57 -16.45 -16.08
C GLU A 543 -4.65 -15.48 -16.84
N THR A 544 -5.09 -14.23 -17.04
CA THR A 544 -4.31 -13.22 -17.75
C THR A 544 -2.99 -12.86 -17.06
N GLU A 545 -2.94 -12.99 -15.73
CA GLU A 545 -1.80 -12.62 -14.88
C GLU A 545 -1.17 -13.84 -14.17
N GLU A 546 -1.45 -15.08 -14.64
CA GLU A 546 -0.92 -16.31 -14.04
C GLU A 546 0.61 -16.27 -13.89
N GLY A 547 1.31 -15.71 -14.89
CA GLY A 547 2.76 -15.52 -14.84
C GLY A 547 3.23 -14.61 -13.71
N GLU A 548 2.49 -13.53 -13.41
CA GLU A 548 2.81 -12.61 -12.31
C GLU A 548 2.53 -13.26 -10.96
N PHE A 549 1.36 -13.90 -10.80
CA PHE A 549 1.00 -14.61 -9.56
C PHE A 549 2.03 -15.69 -9.19
N PHE A 550 2.46 -16.50 -10.16
CA PHE A 550 3.43 -17.54 -9.89
C PHE A 550 4.83 -16.98 -9.63
N GLN A 551 5.27 -15.97 -10.39
CA GLN A 551 6.61 -15.39 -10.20
C GLN A 551 6.77 -14.76 -8.82
N ILE A 552 5.79 -13.96 -8.39
CA ILE A 552 5.85 -13.17 -7.15
C ILE A 552 5.42 -14.01 -5.93
N TYR A 553 4.28 -14.70 -6.01
CA TYR A 553 3.63 -15.33 -4.85
C TYR A 553 3.67 -16.86 -4.86
N LYS A 554 4.20 -17.48 -5.92
CA LYS A 554 4.14 -18.94 -6.14
C LYS A 554 2.71 -19.49 -6.21
N LEU A 555 1.74 -18.62 -6.53
CA LEU A 555 0.34 -19.02 -6.67
C LEU A 555 0.05 -19.50 -8.10
N GLU A 556 -0.42 -20.74 -8.22
CA GLU A 556 -0.93 -21.29 -9.48
C GLU A 556 -2.40 -20.89 -9.70
N VAL A 557 -2.79 -20.64 -10.95
CA VAL A 557 -4.18 -20.32 -11.30
C VAL A 557 -4.89 -21.55 -11.85
N VAL A 558 -6.03 -21.92 -11.25
CA VAL A 558 -6.90 -22.99 -11.72
C VAL A 558 -8.24 -22.41 -12.15
N VAL A 559 -8.57 -22.57 -13.43
CA VAL A 559 -9.85 -22.12 -13.99
C VAL A 559 -10.94 -23.13 -13.67
N ILE A 560 -11.90 -22.72 -12.85
CA ILE A 560 -13.03 -23.55 -12.42
C ILE A 560 -14.14 -23.46 -13.47
N PRO A 561 -14.71 -24.60 -13.90
CA PRO A 561 -15.84 -24.58 -14.83
C PRO A 561 -17.06 -23.89 -14.20
N THR A 562 -17.87 -23.24 -15.04
CA THR A 562 -19.14 -22.65 -14.60
C THR A 562 -20.17 -23.73 -14.31
N ASN A 563 -21.04 -23.49 -13.33
CA ASN A 563 -22.15 -24.41 -13.01
C ASN A 563 -23.11 -24.56 -14.20
N LYS A 564 -23.33 -23.47 -14.94
CA LYS A 564 -24.14 -23.44 -16.16
C LYS A 564 -23.36 -22.75 -17.29
N PRO A 565 -23.48 -23.24 -18.55
CA PRO A 565 -22.80 -22.64 -19.69
C PRO A 565 -23.16 -21.15 -19.87
N ILE A 566 -22.17 -20.34 -20.22
CA ILE A 566 -22.36 -18.91 -20.48
C ILE A 566 -23.12 -18.72 -21.80
N SER A 567 -24.26 -18.02 -21.74
CA SER A 567 -25.10 -17.64 -22.90
C SER A 567 -24.99 -16.17 -23.30
N ARG A 568 -24.06 -15.42 -22.70
CA ARG A 568 -23.81 -14.01 -23.04
C ARG A 568 -23.20 -13.88 -24.43
N GLU A 569 -23.70 -12.93 -25.21
CA GLU A 569 -23.11 -12.56 -26.50
C GLU A 569 -22.20 -11.33 -26.35
N ASP A 570 -20.91 -11.49 -26.68
CA ASP A 570 -19.94 -10.38 -26.68
C ASP A 570 -19.82 -9.81 -28.10
N LEU A 571 -20.37 -8.61 -28.32
CA LEU A 571 -20.39 -7.94 -29.63
C LEU A 571 -19.05 -7.26 -29.93
N ASP A 572 -18.76 -7.09 -31.23
CA ASP A 572 -17.60 -6.34 -31.70
C ASP A 572 -17.62 -4.86 -31.26
N ASP A 573 -16.42 -4.32 -31.06
CA ASP A 573 -16.24 -2.93 -30.63
C ASP A 573 -16.73 -1.95 -31.71
N ALA A 574 -17.44 -0.91 -31.27
CA ALA A 574 -17.82 0.21 -32.12
C ALA A 574 -16.77 1.31 -32.00
N VAL A 575 -15.99 1.51 -33.06
CA VAL A 575 -14.90 2.50 -33.07
C VAL A 575 -15.33 3.77 -33.82
N TYR A 576 -15.08 4.92 -33.20
CA TYR A 576 -15.42 6.26 -33.66
C TYR A 576 -14.16 7.11 -33.83
N ARG A 577 -14.24 8.16 -34.63
CA ARG A 577 -13.11 9.07 -34.85
C ARG A 577 -12.93 10.02 -33.68
N THR A 578 -14.03 10.54 -33.13
CA THR A 578 -14.01 11.54 -32.04
C THR A 578 -14.78 11.08 -30.81
N LYS A 579 -14.42 11.60 -29.62
CA LYS A 579 -15.18 11.35 -28.37
C LYS A 579 -16.62 11.85 -28.46
N ARG A 580 -16.87 12.93 -29.21
CA ARG A 580 -18.21 13.50 -29.38
C ARG A 580 -19.16 12.55 -30.12
N GLU A 581 -18.71 11.95 -31.21
CA GLU A 581 -19.47 10.94 -31.97
C GLU A 581 -19.75 9.72 -31.09
N LYS A 582 -18.72 9.21 -30.41
CA LYS A 582 -18.81 8.10 -29.45
C LYS A 582 -19.91 8.35 -28.42
N TYR A 583 -19.89 9.50 -27.74
CA TYR A 583 -20.88 9.79 -26.70
C TYR A 583 -22.30 9.94 -27.24
N ASN A 584 -22.48 10.53 -28.42
CA ASN A 584 -23.81 10.60 -29.04
C ASN A 584 -24.35 9.20 -29.37
N ALA A 585 -23.51 8.33 -29.94
CA ALA A 585 -23.91 6.95 -30.24
C ALA A 585 -24.27 6.14 -28.98
N ILE A 586 -23.51 6.32 -27.89
CA ILE A 586 -23.82 5.71 -26.58
C ILE A 586 -25.21 6.16 -26.10
N LEU A 587 -25.53 7.45 -26.19
CA LEU A 587 -26.82 7.97 -25.74
C LEU A 587 -27.99 7.47 -26.58
N ASP A 588 -27.79 7.30 -27.89
CA ASP A 588 -28.82 6.78 -28.78
C ASP A 588 -29.08 5.29 -28.52
N GLU A 589 -28.02 4.51 -28.27
CA GLU A 589 -28.14 3.10 -27.87
C GLU A 589 -28.83 2.95 -26.51
N LEU A 590 -28.49 3.79 -25.53
CA LEU A 590 -29.14 3.78 -24.21
C LEU A 590 -30.63 4.11 -24.29
N ASP A 591 -31.02 5.08 -25.11
CA ASP A 591 -32.43 5.43 -25.32
C ASP A 591 -33.21 4.30 -25.98
N LYS A 592 -32.60 3.63 -26.97
CA LYS A 592 -33.18 2.45 -27.62
C LYS A 592 -33.40 1.30 -26.63
N LEU A 593 -32.35 0.90 -25.90
CA LEU A 593 -32.42 -0.20 -24.92
C LEU A 593 -33.42 0.10 -23.80
N LYS A 594 -33.52 1.36 -23.37
CA LYS A 594 -34.52 1.79 -22.38
C LYS A 594 -35.95 1.66 -22.90
N LYS A 595 -36.21 2.03 -24.16
CA LYS A 595 -37.53 1.87 -24.80
C LYS A 595 -37.93 0.40 -24.94
N GLU A 596 -36.97 -0.48 -25.16
CA GLU A 596 -37.15 -1.94 -25.12
C GLU A 596 -37.34 -2.46 -23.68
N GLY A 597 -37.01 -1.64 -22.67
CA GLY A 597 -37.07 -1.92 -21.25
C GLY A 597 -35.98 -2.89 -20.79
N ARG A 598 -34.84 -2.90 -21.48
CA ARG A 598 -33.69 -3.73 -21.15
C ARG A 598 -32.79 -2.99 -20.15
N PRO A 599 -32.35 -3.60 -19.04
CA PRO A 599 -31.43 -2.97 -18.12
C PRO A 599 -30.05 -2.81 -18.74
N VAL A 600 -29.38 -1.70 -18.42
CA VAL A 600 -28.04 -1.38 -18.93
C VAL A 600 -27.10 -0.97 -17.81
N LEU A 601 -25.92 -1.60 -17.79
CA LEU A 601 -24.78 -1.17 -16.99
C LEU A 601 -23.74 -0.50 -17.90
N VAL A 602 -23.49 0.78 -17.67
CA VAL A 602 -22.51 1.59 -18.40
C VAL A 602 -21.22 1.67 -17.60
N GLY A 603 -20.14 1.05 -18.09
CA GLY A 603 -18.82 1.12 -17.47
C GLY A 603 -17.96 2.23 -18.07
N THR A 604 -17.49 3.16 -17.23
CA THR A 604 -16.60 4.26 -17.61
C THR A 604 -15.22 4.11 -16.98
N THR A 605 -14.18 4.68 -17.56
CA THR A 605 -12.79 4.63 -17.06
C THR A 605 -12.50 5.69 -15.99
N SER A 606 -13.25 6.80 -15.96
CA SER A 606 -13.03 7.87 -14.99
C SER A 606 -14.34 8.48 -14.48
N VAL A 607 -14.25 9.19 -13.35
CA VAL A 607 -15.36 9.95 -12.77
C VAL A 607 -15.80 11.06 -13.73
N GLU A 608 -14.86 11.74 -14.39
CA GLU A 608 -15.18 12.80 -15.36
C GLU A 608 -16.05 12.29 -16.52
N VAL A 609 -15.72 11.12 -17.06
CA VAL A 609 -16.51 10.48 -18.14
C VAL A 609 -17.91 10.13 -17.65
N SER A 610 -18.02 9.57 -16.44
CA SER A 610 -19.34 9.24 -15.85
C SER A 610 -20.22 10.46 -15.64
N GLU A 611 -19.66 11.57 -15.13
CA GLU A 611 -20.39 12.83 -14.92
C GLU A 611 -20.76 13.49 -16.25
N THR A 612 -19.93 13.34 -17.27
CA THR A 612 -20.23 13.84 -18.62
C THR A 612 -21.41 13.08 -19.24
N ILE A 613 -21.41 11.75 -19.20
CA ILE A 613 -22.52 10.93 -19.69
C ILE A 613 -23.79 11.18 -18.87
N SER A 614 -23.68 11.26 -17.55
CA SER A 614 -24.77 11.60 -16.63
C SER A 614 -25.43 12.93 -16.99
N ARG A 615 -24.65 14.00 -17.20
CA ARG A 615 -25.16 15.31 -17.63
C ARG A 615 -25.88 15.22 -18.98
N MET A 616 -25.36 14.45 -19.94
CA MET A 616 -25.99 14.28 -21.25
C MET A 616 -27.31 13.50 -21.16
N LEU A 617 -27.37 12.44 -20.36
CA LEU A 617 -28.59 11.68 -20.11
C LEU A 617 -29.67 12.53 -19.40
N LYS A 618 -29.28 13.36 -18.42
CA LYS A 618 -30.20 14.32 -17.77
C LYS A 618 -30.82 15.28 -18.79
N ARG A 619 -30.04 15.78 -19.75
CA ARG A 619 -30.54 16.67 -20.82
C ARG A 619 -31.54 15.97 -21.75
N LYS A 620 -31.39 14.66 -21.99
CA LYS A 620 -32.35 13.84 -22.76
C LYS A 620 -33.54 13.36 -21.91
N GLY A 621 -33.60 13.69 -20.61
CA GLY A 621 -34.67 13.24 -19.71
C GLY A 621 -34.58 11.75 -19.33
N ILE A 622 -33.42 11.12 -19.50
CA ILE A 622 -33.22 9.70 -19.22
C ILE A 622 -32.81 9.54 -17.75
N GLN A 623 -33.71 9.00 -16.92
CA GLN A 623 -33.38 8.59 -15.55
C GLN A 623 -32.28 7.52 -15.55
N HIS A 624 -31.30 7.68 -14.67
CA HIS A 624 -30.15 6.81 -14.46
C HIS A 624 -29.58 7.02 -13.05
N ASN A 625 -28.79 6.04 -12.59
CA ASN A 625 -27.99 6.14 -11.36
C ASN A 625 -26.50 6.19 -11.69
N VAL A 626 -25.69 6.80 -10.82
CA VAL A 626 -24.23 6.87 -10.96
C VAL A 626 -23.56 6.30 -9.72
N LEU A 627 -22.63 5.39 -9.93
CA LEU A 627 -21.77 4.78 -8.91
C LEU A 627 -20.36 5.34 -9.11
N ASN A 628 -19.85 6.06 -8.10
CA ASN A 628 -18.57 6.76 -8.14
C ASN A 628 -17.54 6.23 -7.12
N ALA A 629 -17.78 5.04 -6.57
CA ALA A 629 -16.95 4.36 -5.58
C ALA A 629 -16.68 5.14 -4.28
N LYS A 630 -17.58 6.06 -3.89
CA LYS A 630 -17.47 6.87 -2.66
C LYS A 630 -18.28 6.32 -1.49
N GLN A 631 -19.42 5.68 -1.74
CA GLN A 631 -20.34 5.22 -0.67
C GLN A 631 -20.73 3.76 -0.93
N HIS A 632 -19.92 2.82 -0.45
CA HIS A 632 -20.07 1.39 -0.79
C HIS A 632 -21.42 0.80 -0.40
N GLN A 633 -21.99 1.17 0.75
CA GLN A 633 -23.32 0.68 1.18
C GLN A 633 -24.42 1.14 0.22
N ARG A 634 -24.49 2.45 -0.07
CA ARG A 634 -25.46 3.03 -1.00
C ARG A 634 -25.28 2.52 -2.43
N GLU A 635 -24.03 2.28 -2.84
CA GLU A 635 -23.75 1.66 -4.13
C GLU A 635 -24.26 0.23 -4.22
N ALA A 636 -24.09 -0.57 -3.16
CA ALA A 636 -24.62 -1.93 -3.12
C ALA A 636 -26.15 -1.94 -3.26
N GLU A 637 -26.85 -1.00 -2.61
CA GLU A 637 -28.30 -0.81 -2.76
C GLU A 637 -28.68 -0.48 -4.21
N ILE A 638 -27.98 0.46 -4.85
CA ILE A 638 -28.25 0.83 -6.25
C ILE A 638 -27.98 -0.37 -7.18
N VAL A 639 -26.90 -1.12 -6.96
CA VAL A 639 -26.52 -2.28 -7.77
C VAL A 639 -27.56 -3.40 -7.65
N ALA A 640 -28.15 -3.62 -6.47
CA ALA A 640 -29.20 -4.61 -6.27
C ALA A 640 -30.44 -4.35 -7.17
N HIS A 641 -30.73 -3.08 -7.46
CA HIS A 641 -31.83 -2.67 -8.35
C HIS A 641 -31.39 -2.43 -9.82
N ALA A 642 -30.10 -2.58 -10.14
CA ALA A 642 -29.58 -2.32 -11.48
C ALA A 642 -30.07 -3.33 -12.54
N GLY A 643 -30.57 -4.49 -12.11
CA GLY A 643 -31.10 -5.54 -12.97
C GLY A 643 -32.61 -5.43 -13.23
N GLU A 644 -33.26 -4.34 -12.83
CA GLU A 644 -34.70 -4.12 -13.06
C GLU A 644 -35.01 -3.61 -14.48
N VAL A 645 -36.25 -3.79 -14.93
CA VAL A 645 -36.70 -3.44 -16.28
C VAL A 645 -36.44 -1.95 -16.57
N GLY A 646 -35.62 -1.67 -17.60
CA GLY A 646 -35.30 -0.31 -18.05
C GLY A 646 -34.37 0.48 -17.12
N ALA A 647 -33.76 -0.16 -16.12
CA ALA A 647 -32.78 0.47 -15.24
C ALA A 647 -31.49 0.83 -16.02
N ILE A 648 -30.98 2.04 -15.82
CA ILE A 648 -29.69 2.47 -16.36
C ILE A 648 -28.79 2.84 -15.19
N THR A 649 -27.66 2.16 -15.10
CA THR A 649 -26.67 2.38 -14.04
C THR A 649 -25.32 2.68 -14.67
N ILE A 650 -24.71 3.80 -14.30
CA ILE A 650 -23.35 4.17 -14.71
C ILE A 650 -22.40 3.81 -13.58
N ALA A 651 -21.35 3.06 -13.88
CA ALA A 651 -20.32 2.66 -12.94
C ALA A 651 -18.96 3.18 -13.40
N THR A 652 -18.31 3.98 -12.56
CA THR A 652 -16.91 4.36 -12.77
C THR A 652 -16.01 3.20 -12.38
N ASN A 653 -15.20 2.74 -13.33
CA ASN A 653 -14.31 1.59 -13.23
C ASN A 653 -15.06 0.34 -12.75
N MET A 654 -14.82 -0.03 -11.50
CA MET A 654 -15.40 -1.18 -10.83
C MET A 654 -16.26 -0.78 -9.62
N ALA A 655 -16.87 0.41 -9.63
CA ALA A 655 -17.85 0.77 -8.62
C ALA A 655 -18.96 -0.30 -8.53
N GLY A 656 -19.41 -0.63 -7.31
CA GLY A 656 -20.33 -1.76 -7.10
C GLY A 656 -19.69 -3.16 -7.20
N ARG A 657 -18.37 -3.29 -7.02
CA ARG A 657 -17.71 -4.62 -6.90
C ARG A 657 -18.13 -5.38 -5.64
N GLY A 658 -18.12 -6.70 -5.75
CA GLY A 658 -18.56 -7.60 -4.67
C GLY A 658 -20.08 -7.71 -4.51
N THR A 659 -20.88 -6.98 -5.30
CA THR A 659 -22.36 -7.07 -5.30
C THR A 659 -22.87 -7.65 -6.63
N ASP A 660 -23.79 -8.60 -6.52
CA ASP A 660 -24.40 -9.28 -7.66
C ASP A 660 -25.57 -8.48 -8.24
N ILE A 661 -25.71 -8.49 -9.57
CA ILE A 661 -26.84 -7.86 -10.28
C ILE A 661 -27.80 -8.97 -10.66
N LYS A 662 -28.85 -9.16 -9.86
CA LYS A 662 -29.90 -10.14 -10.13
C LYS A 662 -30.87 -9.57 -11.17
N LEU A 663 -31.22 -10.37 -12.17
CA LEU A 663 -32.20 -9.97 -13.18
C LEU A 663 -33.62 -10.00 -12.58
N GLY A 664 -34.33 -8.88 -12.69
CA GLY A 664 -35.73 -8.78 -12.26
C GLY A 664 -36.69 -9.59 -13.14
N ALA A 665 -37.94 -9.73 -12.68
CA ALA A 665 -38.97 -10.44 -13.44
C ALA A 665 -39.18 -9.82 -14.84
N GLY A 666 -39.22 -10.66 -15.88
CA GLY A 666 -39.43 -10.26 -17.27
C GLY A 666 -38.19 -9.67 -17.99
N VAL A 667 -37.03 -9.62 -17.33
CA VAL A 667 -35.78 -9.11 -17.93
C VAL A 667 -35.10 -10.15 -18.82
N ILE A 668 -35.20 -11.44 -18.46
CA ILE A 668 -34.67 -12.56 -19.25
C ILE A 668 -35.28 -12.56 -20.66
N ASP A 669 -36.61 -12.38 -20.75
CA ASP A 669 -37.33 -12.34 -22.03
C ASP A 669 -36.94 -11.14 -22.92
N LYS A 670 -36.37 -10.10 -22.31
CA LYS A 670 -35.86 -8.90 -23.00
C LYS A 670 -34.38 -9.00 -23.40
N GLY A 671 -33.80 -10.19 -23.31
CA GLY A 671 -32.40 -10.46 -23.64
C GLY A 671 -31.42 -10.26 -22.49
N GLY A 672 -31.91 -10.09 -21.26
CA GLY A 672 -31.06 -9.94 -20.07
C GLY A 672 -30.30 -8.61 -19.98
N LEU A 673 -29.30 -8.56 -19.10
CA LEU A 673 -28.50 -7.35 -18.86
C LEU A 673 -27.61 -6.99 -20.05
N PHE A 674 -27.62 -5.71 -20.44
CA PHE A 674 -26.70 -5.17 -21.44
C PHE A 674 -25.53 -4.46 -20.77
N ILE A 675 -24.30 -4.83 -21.14
CA ILE A 675 -23.07 -4.19 -20.66
C ILE A 675 -22.55 -3.26 -21.75
N LEU A 676 -22.43 -1.97 -21.42
CA LEU A 676 -21.90 -0.95 -22.31
C LEU A 676 -20.58 -0.40 -21.75
N GLY A 677 -19.46 -0.72 -22.39
CA GLY A 677 -18.17 -0.10 -22.08
C GLY A 677 -18.00 1.20 -22.88
N THR A 678 -17.66 2.30 -22.23
CA THR A 678 -17.52 3.61 -22.90
C THR A 678 -16.13 3.85 -23.46
N GLU A 679 -15.17 3.05 -23.00
CA GLU A 679 -13.75 3.01 -23.37
C GLU A 679 -13.21 1.61 -23.04
N ARG A 680 -12.01 1.29 -23.54
CA ARG A 680 -11.23 0.12 -23.10
C ARG A 680 -10.34 0.52 -21.95
N HIS A 681 -10.29 -0.29 -20.90
CA HIS A 681 -9.34 -0.07 -19.80
C HIS A 681 -7.92 -0.43 -20.23
N ASP A 682 -6.92 0.00 -19.46
CA ASP A 682 -5.52 -0.35 -19.68
C ASP A 682 -5.26 -1.86 -19.61
N SER A 683 -6.09 -2.58 -18.85
CA SER A 683 -6.03 -4.03 -18.72
C SER A 683 -7.29 -4.71 -19.24
N ARG A 684 -7.09 -5.78 -20.02
CA ARG A 684 -8.12 -6.69 -20.53
C ARG A 684 -8.90 -7.37 -19.42
N ARG A 685 -8.27 -7.54 -18.26
CA ARG A 685 -8.87 -8.11 -17.05
C ARG A 685 -10.08 -7.29 -16.59
N ILE A 686 -9.92 -5.98 -16.50
CA ILE A 686 -10.98 -5.05 -16.08
C ILE A 686 -12.16 -5.08 -17.05
N ASP A 687 -11.87 -5.12 -18.35
CA ASP A 687 -12.90 -5.28 -19.37
C ASP A 687 -13.65 -6.62 -19.23
N ARG A 688 -12.94 -7.73 -18.98
CA ARG A 688 -13.55 -9.05 -18.73
C ARG A 688 -14.44 -9.02 -17.48
N GLN A 689 -14.02 -8.35 -16.41
CA GLN A 689 -14.84 -8.20 -15.21
C GLN A 689 -16.12 -7.40 -15.47
N LEU A 690 -16.04 -6.32 -16.25
CA LEU A 690 -17.20 -5.53 -16.65
C LEU A 690 -18.18 -6.39 -17.46
N ARG A 691 -17.69 -7.15 -18.45
CA ARG A 691 -18.51 -8.12 -19.21
C ARG A 691 -19.15 -9.19 -18.32
N GLY A 692 -18.39 -9.70 -17.34
CA GLY A 692 -18.83 -10.71 -16.37
C GLY A 692 -19.92 -10.23 -15.40
N ARG A 693 -20.37 -8.98 -15.50
CA ARG A 693 -21.58 -8.49 -14.83
C ARG A 693 -22.86 -9.04 -15.47
N ALA A 694 -22.82 -9.43 -16.75
CA ALA A 694 -23.93 -10.10 -17.44
C ALA A 694 -23.61 -11.58 -17.71
N GLY A 695 -24.66 -12.37 -17.93
CA GLY A 695 -24.54 -13.79 -18.30
C GLY A 695 -24.26 -14.74 -17.13
N ARG A 696 -24.65 -14.37 -15.91
CA ARG A 696 -24.38 -15.14 -14.69
C ARG A 696 -25.27 -16.37 -14.64
N GLN A 697 -24.74 -17.51 -14.20
CA GLN A 697 -25.49 -18.77 -14.08
C GLN A 697 -26.30 -19.13 -15.35
N GLY A 698 -25.75 -18.82 -16.53
CA GLY A 698 -26.41 -19.12 -17.82
C GLY A 698 -27.57 -18.17 -18.17
N ASP A 699 -27.67 -17.01 -17.54
CA ASP A 699 -28.61 -15.97 -17.94
C ASP A 699 -28.25 -15.40 -19.33
N PRO A 700 -29.23 -14.94 -20.13
CA PRO A 700 -28.94 -14.20 -21.34
C PRO A 700 -28.31 -12.84 -21.01
N GLY A 701 -27.54 -12.30 -21.94
CA GLY A 701 -26.94 -10.98 -21.80
C GLY A 701 -26.14 -10.59 -23.03
N THR A 702 -25.79 -9.32 -23.12
CA THR A 702 -24.96 -8.81 -24.22
C THR A 702 -23.91 -7.86 -23.68
N SER A 703 -22.71 -7.85 -24.27
CA SER A 703 -21.72 -6.80 -24.00
C SER A 703 -21.26 -6.11 -25.28
N LYS A 704 -21.01 -4.80 -25.20
CA LYS A 704 -20.47 -4.01 -26.31
C LYS A 704 -19.62 -2.85 -25.80
N PHE A 705 -18.48 -2.60 -26.44
CA PHE A 705 -17.62 -1.45 -26.13
C PHE A 705 -17.70 -0.40 -27.25
N PHE A 706 -17.69 0.86 -26.86
CA PHE A 706 -17.65 2.03 -27.71
C PHE A 706 -16.31 2.72 -27.48
N ILE A 707 -15.51 2.92 -28.53
CA ILE A 707 -14.12 3.40 -28.43
C ILE A 707 -13.92 4.57 -29.39
N SER A 708 -13.11 5.55 -29.02
CA SER A 708 -12.67 6.64 -29.88
C SER A 708 -11.15 6.57 -30.11
N LEU A 709 -10.68 7.03 -31.27
CA LEU A 709 -9.23 7.22 -31.52
C LEU A 709 -8.59 8.26 -30.60
N GLU A 710 -9.40 9.15 -30.04
CA GLU A 710 -9.00 10.18 -29.08
C GLU A 710 -8.93 9.64 -27.63
N ASP A 711 -9.30 8.38 -27.39
CA ASP A 711 -9.20 7.77 -26.06
C ASP A 711 -7.74 7.54 -25.65
N ASP A 712 -7.44 7.57 -24.36
CA ASP A 712 -6.07 7.60 -23.84
C ASP A 712 -5.25 6.36 -24.27
N LEU A 713 -5.86 5.17 -24.23
CA LEU A 713 -5.25 3.94 -24.73
C LEU A 713 -4.85 4.04 -26.21
N MET A 714 -5.69 4.67 -27.03
CA MET A 714 -5.44 4.83 -28.47
C MET A 714 -4.37 5.91 -28.74
N ARG A 715 -4.35 6.98 -27.93
CA ARG A 715 -3.34 8.03 -27.98
C ARG A 715 -1.92 7.50 -27.70
N LEU A 716 -1.79 6.55 -26.77
CA LEU A 716 -0.50 5.98 -26.36
C LEU A 716 0.10 5.02 -27.39
N PHE A 717 -0.70 4.38 -28.25
CA PHE A 717 -0.24 3.28 -29.12
C PHE A 717 -0.61 3.39 -30.61
N GLY A 718 -1.31 4.46 -31.04
CA GLY A 718 -2.11 4.39 -32.27
C GLY A 718 -2.04 5.50 -33.33
N SER A 719 -1.12 6.48 -33.33
CA SER A 719 -1.24 7.59 -34.31
C SER A 719 -0.91 7.20 -35.75
N ASP A 720 0.11 6.38 -36.03
CA ASP A 720 0.64 6.34 -37.41
C ASP A 720 0.07 5.21 -38.27
N ARG A 721 -0.15 4.01 -37.71
CA ARG A 721 -0.66 2.85 -38.47
C ARG A 721 -2.18 2.82 -38.59
N ILE A 722 -2.91 3.19 -37.54
CA ILE A 722 -4.38 3.18 -37.55
C ILE A 722 -4.90 4.37 -38.34
N SER A 723 -4.34 5.57 -38.14
CA SER A 723 -4.72 6.76 -38.93
C SER A 723 -4.43 6.60 -40.42
N SER A 724 -3.32 5.95 -40.80
CA SER A 724 -3.00 5.71 -42.21
C SER A 724 -3.91 4.65 -42.86
N ILE A 725 -4.36 3.64 -42.11
CA ILE A 725 -5.39 2.71 -42.56
C ILE A 725 -6.73 3.44 -42.71
N MET A 726 -7.10 4.31 -41.77
CA MET A 726 -8.36 5.06 -41.83
C MET A 726 -8.41 6.09 -42.96
N GLN A 727 -7.28 6.77 -43.25
CA GLN A 727 -7.16 7.64 -44.42
C GLN A 727 -7.28 6.87 -45.74
N ARG A 728 -6.85 5.60 -45.80
CA ARG A 728 -7.02 4.74 -47.00
C ARG A 728 -8.42 4.17 -47.15
N ILE A 729 -9.15 3.95 -46.05
CA ILE A 729 -10.51 3.41 -46.08
C ILE A 729 -11.55 4.50 -46.43
N GLY A 730 -11.23 5.79 -46.29
CA GLY A 730 -12.09 6.88 -46.76
C GLY A 730 -13.36 7.09 -45.92
N ILE A 731 -13.27 6.84 -44.62
CA ILE A 731 -14.40 6.86 -43.68
C ILE A 731 -14.87 8.29 -43.43
N GLN A 732 -16.17 8.54 -43.57
CA GLN A 732 -16.78 9.85 -43.37
C GLN A 732 -17.09 10.13 -41.89
N GLU A 733 -17.25 11.40 -41.51
CA GLU A 733 -17.71 11.78 -40.16
C GLU A 733 -19.06 11.10 -39.85
N GLY A 734 -19.15 10.47 -38.67
CA GLY A 734 -20.36 9.74 -38.23
C GLY A 734 -20.46 8.25 -38.58
N GLU A 735 -19.55 7.67 -39.37
CA GLU A 735 -19.57 6.22 -39.67
C GLU A 735 -18.92 5.38 -38.56
N VAL A 736 -19.61 4.30 -38.15
CA VAL A 736 -19.11 3.35 -37.14
C VAL A 736 -18.22 2.31 -37.80
N ILE A 737 -17.03 2.10 -37.24
CA ILE A 737 -16.12 1.06 -37.71
C ILE A 737 -16.28 -0.17 -36.82
N GLN A 738 -16.86 -1.24 -37.38
CA GLN A 738 -16.98 -2.55 -36.72
C GLN A 738 -16.21 -3.57 -37.57
N HIS A 739 -15.00 -3.91 -37.14
CA HIS A 739 -14.20 -4.93 -37.82
C HIS A 739 -13.30 -5.69 -36.83
N PRO A 740 -13.25 -7.04 -36.85
CA PRO A 740 -12.47 -7.84 -35.91
C PRO A 740 -10.96 -7.53 -35.88
N MET A 741 -10.39 -7.03 -36.98
CA MET A 741 -8.99 -6.59 -37.04
C MET A 741 -8.71 -5.41 -36.10
N ILE A 742 -9.68 -4.51 -35.92
CA ILE A 742 -9.52 -3.33 -35.06
C ILE A 742 -9.61 -3.76 -33.60
N THR A 743 -10.60 -4.58 -33.23
CA THR A 743 -10.71 -5.18 -31.89
C THR A 743 -9.41 -5.86 -31.47
N LYS A 744 -8.83 -6.71 -32.34
CA LYS A 744 -7.52 -7.35 -32.11
C LYS A 744 -6.35 -6.39 -32.00
N SER A 745 -6.42 -5.22 -32.65
CA SER A 745 -5.36 -4.21 -32.57
C SER A 745 -5.41 -3.47 -31.24
N VAL A 746 -6.61 -3.22 -30.72
CA VAL A 746 -6.82 -2.65 -29.38
C VAL A 746 -6.36 -3.63 -28.29
N GLU A 747 -6.71 -4.91 -28.40
CA GLU A 747 -6.23 -5.95 -27.47
C GLU A 747 -4.70 -6.04 -27.42
N ARG A 748 -4.01 -5.85 -28.56
CA ARG A 748 -2.54 -5.81 -28.60
C ARG A 748 -1.98 -4.58 -27.90
N ALA A 749 -2.65 -3.43 -28.00
CA ALA A 749 -2.26 -2.22 -27.27
C ALA A 749 -2.40 -2.45 -25.76
N GLN A 750 -3.54 -2.99 -25.30
CA GLN A 750 -3.75 -3.35 -23.88
C GLN A 750 -2.67 -4.31 -23.38
N LYS A 751 -2.37 -5.39 -24.11
CA LYS A 751 -1.32 -6.35 -23.71
C LYS A 751 0.04 -5.68 -23.54
N LYS A 752 0.38 -4.70 -24.38
CA LYS A 752 1.64 -3.96 -24.26
C LYS A 752 1.66 -3.03 -23.04
N VAL A 753 0.53 -2.44 -22.68
CA VAL A 753 0.38 -1.65 -21.43
C VAL A 753 0.51 -2.56 -20.21
N GLU A 754 -0.15 -3.72 -20.22
CA GLU A 754 -0.05 -4.74 -19.17
C GLU A 754 1.41 -5.17 -18.95
N GLU A 755 2.14 -5.52 -20.02
CA GLU A 755 3.56 -5.90 -19.96
C GLU A 755 4.45 -4.77 -19.40
N ASN A 756 4.18 -3.52 -19.76
CA ASN A 756 4.93 -2.37 -19.23
C ASN A 756 4.67 -2.15 -17.74
N ASN A 757 3.39 -2.20 -17.33
CA ASN A 757 3.00 -2.07 -15.92
C ASN A 757 3.57 -3.19 -15.06
N PHE A 758 3.58 -4.43 -15.59
CA PHE A 758 4.22 -5.57 -14.94
C PHE A 758 5.73 -5.33 -14.73
N SER A 759 6.44 -4.82 -15.74
CA SER A 759 7.87 -4.50 -15.63
C SER A 759 8.17 -3.45 -14.54
N ILE A 760 7.31 -2.42 -14.43
CA ILE A 760 7.43 -1.40 -13.38
C ILE A 760 7.21 -2.04 -11.99
N ARG A 761 6.16 -2.84 -11.81
CA ARG A 761 5.87 -3.53 -10.55
C ARG A 761 6.98 -4.49 -10.15
N LYS A 762 7.49 -5.27 -11.11
CA LYS A 762 8.61 -6.19 -10.89
C LYS A 762 9.85 -5.46 -10.37
N ARG A 763 10.22 -4.33 -10.97
CA ARG A 763 11.35 -3.53 -10.50
C ARG A 763 11.12 -3.00 -9.09
N LEU A 764 9.93 -2.48 -8.79
CA LEU A 764 9.59 -2.00 -7.44
C LEU A 764 9.75 -3.11 -6.38
N LEU A 765 9.31 -4.33 -6.70
CA LEU A 765 9.48 -5.50 -5.85
C LEU A 765 10.96 -5.84 -5.64
N GLU A 766 11.79 -5.82 -6.68
CA GLU A 766 13.22 -6.15 -6.58
C GLU A 766 14.00 -5.18 -5.64
N TYR A 767 13.60 -3.90 -5.60
CA TYR A 767 14.13 -2.95 -4.61
C TYR A 767 13.63 -3.28 -3.20
N ASP A 768 12.33 -3.56 -3.02
CA ASP A 768 11.77 -3.88 -1.71
C ASP A 768 12.25 -5.23 -1.17
N ASP A 769 12.54 -6.24 -2.00
CA ASP A 769 13.11 -7.52 -1.58
C ASP A 769 14.45 -7.35 -0.82
N THR A 770 15.23 -6.35 -1.25
CA THR A 770 16.49 -5.99 -0.57
C THR A 770 16.19 -5.45 0.83
N MET A 771 15.20 -4.56 0.94
CA MET A 771 14.73 -4.03 2.23
C MET A 771 14.07 -5.09 3.10
N ASN A 772 13.33 -6.02 2.50
CA ASN A 772 12.62 -7.07 3.21
C ASN A 772 13.60 -8.04 3.88
N SER A 773 14.67 -8.42 3.19
CA SER A 773 15.73 -9.26 3.76
C SER A 773 16.37 -8.61 5.00
N GLN A 774 16.59 -7.29 4.96
CA GLN A 774 17.11 -6.53 6.10
C GLN A 774 16.08 -6.43 7.23
N ARG A 775 14.81 -6.20 6.86
CA ARG A 775 13.67 -6.09 7.78
C ARG A 775 13.46 -7.38 8.56
N GLU A 776 13.52 -8.54 7.92
CA GLU A 776 13.39 -9.86 8.58
C GLU A 776 14.41 -10.03 9.70
N VAL A 777 15.68 -9.66 9.46
CA VAL A 777 16.74 -9.71 10.48
C VAL A 777 16.44 -8.77 11.64
N ILE A 778 16.06 -7.51 11.35
CA ILE A 778 15.79 -6.51 12.39
C ILE A 778 14.53 -6.86 13.19
N TYR A 779 13.45 -7.28 12.52
CA TYR A 779 12.18 -7.61 13.16
C TYR A 779 12.30 -8.92 13.96
N SER A 780 13.06 -9.91 13.49
CA SER A 780 13.36 -11.11 14.27
C SER A 780 14.11 -10.77 15.56
N ARG A 781 15.18 -9.95 15.48
CA ARG A 781 15.92 -9.48 16.67
C ARG A 781 15.02 -8.69 17.62
N ARG A 782 14.20 -7.78 17.08
CA ARG A 782 13.24 -7.00 17.86
C ARG A 782 12.21 -7.89 18.56
N GLN A 783 11.64 -8.87 17.85
CA GLN A 783 10.65 -9.79 18.41
C GLN A 783 11.26 -10.67 19.50
N LYS A 784 12.50 -11.13 19.33
CA LYS A 784 13.26 -11.85 20.38
C LYS A 784 13.45 -10.95 21.61
N ALA A 785 13.85 -9.69 21.43
CA ALA A 785 13.98 -8.73 22.54
C ALA A 785 12.63 -8.42 23.23
N LEU A 786 11.52 -8.46 22.49
CA LEU A 786 10.17 -8.22 23.00
C LEU A 786 9.63 -9.43 23.80
N GLN A 787 9.92 -10.65 23.33
CA GLN A 787 9.52 -11.92 23.97
C GLN A 787 10.44 -12.33 25.14
N GLY A 788 11.70 -11.92 25.09
CA GLY A 788 12.71 -12.27 26.07
C GLY A 788 12.45 -11.62 27.43
N ASP A 789 12.07 -12.44 28.42
CA ASP A 789 11.91 -11.96 29.80
C ASP A 789 13.25 -11.52 30.42
N ARG A 790 14.39 -12.05 29.91
CA ARG A 790 15.78 -11.75 30.34
C ARG A 790 16.72 -11.73 29.13
N LEU A 791 17.37 -10.58 28.87
CA LEU A 791 18.32 -10.39 27.74
C LEU A 791 19.78 -10.33 28.20
N LYS A 792 20.05 -10.59 29.49
CA LYS A 792 21.40 -10.57 30.06
C LYS A 792 22.43 -11.36 29.26
N SER A 793 22.13 -12.61 28.88
CA SER A 793 23.05 -13.42 28.08
C SER A 793 23.34 -12.77 26.74
N GLU A 794 22.31 -12.31 26.03
CA GLU A 794 22.44 -11.64 24.73
C GLU A 794 23.27 -10.35 24.86
N ILE A 795 23.08 -9.54 25.91
CA ILE A 795 23.91 -8.36 26.14
C ILE A 795 25.37 -8.75 26.41
N LEU A 796 25.62 -9.83 27.14
CA LEU A 796 26.98 -10.31 27.39
C LEU A 796 27.64 -10.85 26.11
N ASP A 797 26.89 -11.55 25.25
CA ASP A 797 27.36 -12.01 23.94
C ASP A 797 27.69 -10.83 23.02
N LEU A 798 26.81 -9.82 22.96
CA LEU A 798 27.06 -8.58 22.23
C LEU A 798 28.27 -7.82 22.79
N THR A 799 28.51 -7.91 24.11
CA THR A 799 29.67 -7.32 24.77
C THR A 799 30.95 -8.08 24.38
N GLU A 800 30.91 -9.40 24.30
CA GLU A 800 32.03 -10.24 23.84
C GLU A 800 32.43 -9.90 22.41
N GLU A 801 31.47 -9.84 21.50
CA GLU A 801 31.72 -9.41 20.12
C GLU A 801 32.25 -7.98 20.03
N PHE A 802 31.67 -7.04 20.81
CA PHE A 802 32.11 -5.65 20.85
C PHE A 802 33.56 -5.53 21.33
N VAL A 803 33.92 -6.23 22.41
CA VAL A 803 35.26 -6.22 22.98
C VAL A 803 36.26 -6.87 22.02
N SER A 804 35.91 -8.01 21.40
CA SER A 804 36.76 -8.64 20.38
C SER A 804 37.03 -7.68 19.23
N SER A 805 35.99 -7.04 18.68
CA SER A 805 36.13 -6.09 17.57
C SER A 805 36.95 -4.85 17.95
N LEU A 806 36.80 -4.36 19.18
CA LEU A 806 37.56 -3.22 19.71
C LEU A 806 39.04 -3.57 19.88
N VAL A 807 39.33 -4.74 20.44
CA VAL A 807 40.72 -5.22 20.56
C VAL A 807 41.32 -5.42 19.18
N ASP A 808 40.64 -6.09 18.25
CA ASP A 808 41.12 -6.33 16.89
C ASP A 808 41.51 -5.06 16.16
N LYS A 809 40.72 -4.00 16.31
CA LYS A 809 40.96 -2.71 15.67
C LYS A 809 42.23 -2.01 16.14
N HIS A 810 42.58 -2.16 17.42
CA HIS A 810 43.63 -1.35 18.07
C HIS A 810 44.85 -2.17 18.52
N PHE A 811 44.77 -3.51 18.47
CA PHE A 811 45.84 -4.40 18.90
C PHE A 811 47.04 -4.35 17.95
N ASP A 812 46.81 -4.37 16.64
CA ASP A 812 47.87 -4.33 15.62
C ASP A 812 48.62 -2.98 15.60
N GLU A 813 47.95 -1.90 16.00
CA GLU A 813 48.52 -0.55 16.14
C GLU A 813 49.18 -0.31 17.52
N ILE A 814 49.14 -1.29 18.43
CA ILE A 814 49.66 -1.22 19.81
C ILE A 814 49.07 -0.02 20.59
N ASN A 815 47.81 0.34 20.32
CA ASN A 815 47.18 1.52 20.90
C ASN A 815 46.45 1.20 22.21
N SER A 816 47.22 0.88 23.26
CA SER A 816 46.67 0.52 24.58
C SER A 816 45.90 1.65 25.28
N GLU A 817 46.12 2.91 24.88
CA GLU A 817 45.42 4.08 25.42
C GLU A 817 44.03 4.23 24.79
N ALA A 818 43.92 4.08 23.46
CA ALA A 818 42.62 4.06 22.77
C ALA A 818 41.71 2.93 23.27
N ILE A 819 42.25 1.73 23.52
CA ILE A 819 41.48 0.61 24.09
C ILE A 819 40.92 0.98 25.46
N LYS A 820 41.70 1.61 26.33
CA LYS A 820 41.24 2.05 27.66
C LYS A 820 40.16 3.13 27.54
N GLU A 821 40.35 4.11 26.68
CA GLU A 821 39.40 5.19 26.46
C GLU A 821 38.08 4.67 25.91
N GLU A 822 38.10 3.78 24.91
CA GLU A 822 36.88 3.22 24.34
C GLU A 822 36.15 2.26 25.30
N VAL A 823 36.88 1.47 26.09
CA VAL A 823 36.27 0.61 27.12
C VAL A 823 35.65 1.45 28.23
N LEU A 824 36.36 2.47 28.74
CA LEU A 824 35.80 3.38 29.74
C LEU A 824 34.60 4.15 29.17
N HIS A 825 34.75 4.67 27.95
CA HIS A 825 33.69 5.42 27.30
C HIS A 825 32.46 4.57 27.10
N ASN A 826 32.54 3.31 26.64
CA ASN A 826 31.36 2.53 26.30
C ASN A 826 30.83 1.65 27.45
N LEU A 827 31.72 1.06 28.25
CA LEU A 827 31.34 0.12 29.31
C LEU A 827 31.35 0.74 30.72
N LEU A 828 31.90 1.95 30.89
CA LEU A 828 32.18 2.56 32.21
C LEU A 828 33.07 1.67 33.11
N VAL A 829 33.86 0.80 32.48
CA VAL A 829 34.79 -0.11 33.17
C VAL A 829 36.19 0.46 33.07
N GLU A 830 36.85 0.61 34.21
CA GLU A 830 38.25 1.01 34.26
C GLU A 830 39.15 -0.23 34.23
N ILE A 831 40.09 -0.25 33.27
CA ILE A 831 41.03 -1.37 33.13
C ILE A 831 42.46 -0.87 33.35
N LYS A 832 43.11 -1.48 34.33
CA LYS A 832 44.52 -1.26 34.60
C LYS A 832 45.35 -2.11 33.63
N LEU A 833 45.85 -1.49 32.57
CA LEU A 833 46.79 -2.08 31.62
C LEU A 833 48.10 -1.30 31.68
N LEU A 834 49.17 -1.96 32.12
CA LEU A 834 50.53 -1.41 32.01
C LEU A 834 51.08 -1.73 30.61
N PRO A 835 51.84 -0.84 29.95
CA PRO A 835 52.38 -1.09 28.61
C PRO A 835 53.19 -2.40 28.50
N GLU A 836 53.90 -2.77 29.56
CA GLU A 836 54.72 -4.00 29.64
C GLU A 836 53.89 -5.30 29.76
N GLU A 837 52.62 -5.20 30.19
CA GLU A 837 51.69 -6.33 30.27
C GLU A 837 50.96 -6.56 28.94
N PHE A 838 50.85 -5.52 28.10
CA PHE A 838 50.13 -5.54 26.83
C PHE A 838 50.72 -6.57 25.84
N GLU A 839 52.04 -6.62 25.71
CA GLU A 839 52.74 -7.59 24.84
C GLU A 839 52.74 -9.03 25.40
N LYS A 840 52.60 -9.21 26.72
CA LYS A 840 52.69 -10.53 27.38
C LYS A 840 51.36 -11.27 27.45
N ILE A 841 50.25 -10.55 27.57
CA ILE A 841 48.91 -11.12 27.76
C ILE A 841 48.35 -11.63 26.42
N GLY A 842 48.78 -11.05 25.31
CA GLY A 842 48.28 -11.37 23.97
C GLY A 842 46.84 -10.91 23.74
N ARG A 843 46.35 -11.08 22.51
CA ARG A 843 45.01 -10.68 22.08
C ARG A 843 43.92 -11.31 22.93
N ASP A 844 43.90 -12.64 23.01
CA ASP A 844 42.82 -13.39 23.66
C ASP A 844 42.80 -13.12 25.18
N GLY A 845 43.97 -13.03 25.81
CA GLY A 845 44.05 -12.70 27.24
C GLY A 845 43.61 -11.26 27.55
N LEU A 846 43.74 -10.33 26.60
CA LEU A 846 43.25 -8.97 26.76
C LEU A 846 41.71 -8.93 26.68
N VAL A 847 41.14 -9.66 25.71
CA VAL A 847 39.69 -9.84 25.58
C VAL A 847 39.11 -10.43 26.87
N ASP A 848 39.67 -11.53 27.37
CA ASP A 848 39.23 -12.18 28.61
C ASP A 848 39.25 -11.25 29.81
N ARG A 849 40.31 -10.45 29.94
CA ARG A 849 40.47 -9.49 31.06
C ARG A 849 39.41 -8.38 31.00
N ILE A 850 39.14 -7.84 29.81
CA ILE A 850 38.10 -6.83 29.61
C ILE A 850 36.73 -7.44 29.92
N LEU A 851 36.45 -8.65 29.43
CA LEU A 851 35.17 -9.32 29.62
C LEU A 851 34.91 -9.69 31.08
N SER A 852 35.93 -10.16 31.81
CA SER A 852 35.78 -10.43 33.25
C SER A 852 35.42 -9.14 34.01
N ALA A 853 36.09 -8.03 33.73
CA ALA A 853 35.80 -6.76 34.38
C ALA A 853 34.41 -6.22 34.00
N ALA A 854 33.99 -6.39 32.75
CA ALA A 854 32.65 -6.03 32.29
C ALA A 854 31.56 -6.89 32.96
N LYS A 855 31.74 -8.21 33.03
CA LYS A 855 30.83 -9.14 33.73
C LYS A 855 30.69 -8.78 35.22
N ASP A 856 31.80 -8.47 35.89
CA ASP A 856 31.79 -8.05 37.30
C ASP A 856 31.04 -6.74 37.51
N PHE A 857 31.24 -5.75 36.64
CA PHE A 857 30.51 -4.49 36.70
C PHE A 857 29.01 -4.71 36.46
N TYR A 858 28.66 -5.50 35.46
CA TYR A 858 27.28 -5.79 35.11
C TYR A 858 26.54 -6.53 36.24
N ALA A 859 27.21 -7.48 36.91
CA ALA A 859 26.69 -8.17 38.07
C ALA A 859 26.40 -7.22 39.25
N LYS A 860 27.35 -6.31 39.56
CA LYS A 860 27.14 -5.28 40.60
C LYS A 860 26.00 -4.32 40.26
N LYS A 861 25.86 -3.96 38.99
CA LYS A 861 24.76 -3.13 38.51
C LYS A 861 23.41 -3.84 38.68
N GLU A 862 23.35 -5.12 38.39
CA GLU A 862 22.15 -5.95 38.61
C GLU A 862 21.81 -6.07 40.11
N GLU A 863 22.79 -6.29 40.98
CA GLU A 863 22.57 -6.30 42.43
C GLU A 863 22.00 -4.98 42.95
N MET A 864 22.46 -3.85 42.39
CA MET A 864 21.99 -2.51 42.76
C MET A 864 20.56 -2.23 42.30
N LEU A 865 20.19 -2.64 41.08
CA LEU A 865 18.90 -2.34 40.46
C LEU A 865 17.81 -3.38 40.76
N GLY A 866 18.22 -4.61 41.07
CA GLY A 866 17.34 -5.78 41.15
C GLY A 866 17.04 -6.40 39.78
N SER A 867 16.84 -7.71 39.77
CA SER A 867 16.69 -8.52 38.54
C SER A 867 15.54 -8.06 37.63
N GLU A 868 14.37 -7.70 38.18
CA GLU A 868 13.20 -7.26 37.40
C GLU A 868 13.43 -5.91 36.69
N LEU A 869 14.03 -4.94 37.39
CA LEU A 869 14.31 -3.62 36.82
C LEU A 869 15.44 -3.71 35.80
N MET A 870 16.45 -4.54 36.06
CA MET A 870 17.55 -4.80 35.13
C MET A 870 17.03 -5.42 33.82
N ALA A 871 16.17 -6.44 33.90
CA ALA A 871 15.57 -7.06 32.72
C ALA A 871 14.74 -6.06 31.87
N ARG A 872 13.99 -5.16 32.52
CA ARG A 872 13.27 -4.08 31.82
C ARG A 872 14.22 -3.08 31.16
N LEU A 873 15.33 -2.76 31.81
CA LEU A 873 16.35 -1.85 31.29
C LEU A 873 17.03 -2.45 30.06
N GLU A 874 17.42 -3.72 30.14
CA GLU A 874 18.00 -4.49 29.03
C GLU A 874 17.09 -4.45 27.80
N ARG A 875 15.81 -4.81 27.98
CA ARG A 875 14.81 -4.72 26.89
C ARG A 875 14.69 -3.32 26.32
N TYR A 876 14.56 -2.32 27.20
CA TYR A 876 14.42 -0.93 26.75
C TYR A 876 15.66 -0.45 25.98
N ALA A 877 16.85 -0.80 26.43
CA ALA A 877 18.11 -0.46 25.78
C ALA A 877 18.16 -1.03 24.35
N VAL A 878 17.91 -2.34 24.20
CA VAL A 878 17.94 -3.02 22.89
C VAL A 878 16.85 -2.48 21.97
N LEU A 879 15.60 -2.44 22.43
CA LEU A 879 14.47 -2.00 21.60
C LEU A 879 14.61 -0.54 21.16
N SER A 880 14.98 0.37 22.08
CA SER A 880 15.10 1.80 21.75
C SER A 880 16.26 2.07 20.79
N VAL A 881 17.37 1.34 20.90
CA VAL A 881 18.51 1.48 19.99
C VAL A 881 18.15 0.93 18.61
N ILE A 882 17.57 -0.27 18.54
CA ILE A 882 17.10 -0.87 17.28
C ILE A 882 16.13 0.09 16.58
N ASP A 883 15.12 0.60 17.28
CA ASP A 883 14.09 1.44 16.68
C ASP A 883 14.66 2.76 16.13
N ASN A 884 15.54 3.42 16.89
CA ASN A 884 16.14 4.68 16.45
C ASN A 884 17.05 4.46 15.23
N LYS A 885 17.91 3.44 15.29
CA LYS A 885 18.86 3.15 14.20
C LYS A 885 18.19 2.61 12.95
N TRP A 886 17.17 1.77 13.12
CA TRP A 886 16.37 1.31 12.00
C TRP A 886 15.65 2.47 11.30
N LYS A 887 15.09 3.42 12.07
CA LYS A 887 14.44 4.61 11.51
C LYS A 887 15.43 5.51 10.74
N GLU A 888 16.65 5.70 11.25
CA GLU A 888 17.72 6.41 10.54
C GLU A 888 18.07 5.69 9.23
N HIS A 889 18.27 4.37 9.29
CA HIS A 889 18.58 3.54 8.13
C HIS A 889 17.48 3.56 7.07
N LEU A 890 16.20 3.49 7.43
CA LEU A 890 15.09 3.59 6.48
C LEU A 890 15.14 4.89 5.67
N ARG A 891 15.55 5.99 6.32
CA ARG A 891 15.70 7.29 5.65
C ARG A 891 16.89 7.29 4.69
N GLU A 892 18.04 6.76 5.10
CA GLU A 892 19.20 6.62 4.22
C GLU A 892 18.90 5.72 3.01
N MET A 893 18.08 4.68 3.21
CA MET A 893 17.63 3.78 2.16
C MET A 893 16.66 4.43 1.17
N ASP A 894 15.77 5.31 1.63
CA ASP A 894 14.92 6.12 0.77
C ASP A 894 15.78 7.09 -0.08
N ASP A 895 16.71 7.81 0.54
CA ASP A 895 17.64 8.73 -0.15
C ASP A 895 18.49 7.98 -1.20
N LEU A 896 18.99 6.79 -0.86
CA LEU A 896 19.76 5.93 -1.75
C LEU A 896 18.93 5.48 -2.96
N LYS A 897 17.68 5.07 -2.73
CA LYS A 897 16.77 4.60 -3.78
C LYS A 897 16.47 5.70 -4.80
N GLU A 898 16.32 6.95 -4.36
CA GLU A 898 16.10 8.09 -5.25
C GLU A 898 17.38 8.47 -6.02
N GLY A 899 18.54 8.46 -5.34
CA GLY A 899 19.83 8.85 -5.93
C GLY A 899 20.39 7.84 -6.95
N ILE A 900 20.03 6.55 -6.86
CA ILE A 900 20.62 5.50 -7.69
C ILE A 900 20.27 5.62 -9.19
N GLY A 901 19.15 6.27 -9.52
CA GLY A 901 18.71 6.48 -10.90
C GLY A 901 19.75 7.25 -11.74
N LEU A 902 20.50 8.16 -11.11
CA LEU A 902 21.56 8.95 -11.74
C LEU A 902 22.81 8.12 -12.07
N ARG A 903 22.96 6.90 -11.53
CA ARG A 903 24.09 6.01 -11.83
C ARG A 903 23.92 5.22 -13.13
N ALA A 904 22.69 5.16 -13.66
CA ALA A 904 22.41 4.55 -14.96
C ALA A 904 23.18 5.22 -16.12
N TYR A 905 23.57 6.50 -15.96
CA TYR A 905 24.42 7.22 -16.91
C TYR A 905 25.82 6.63 -17.06
N GLY A 906 26.29 5.84 -16.09
CA GLY A 906 27.59 5.15 -16.09
C GLY A 906 27.60 3.75 -16.72
N GLN A 907 26.55 3.32 -17.42
CA GLN A 907 26.40 1.97 -18.00
C GLN A 907 26.41 0.81 -16.98
N LYS A 908 26.17 1.10 -15.70
CA LYS A 908 26.00 0.08 -14.65
C LYS A 908 24.53 -0.15 -14.36
N ASP A 909 24.18 -1.36 -13.95
CA ASP A 909 22.81 -1.70 -13.52
C ASP A 909 22.52 -1.03 -12.16
N PRO A 910 21.54 -0.10 -12.07
CA PRO A 910 21.20 0.60 -10.84
C PRO A 910 20.79 -0.35 -9.70
N LEU A 911 20.12 -1.47 -10.01
CA LEU A 911 19.65 -2.40 -8.97
C LEU A 911 20.83 -3.11 -8.29
N VAL A 912 21.86 -3.46 -9.05
CA VAL A 912 23.06 -4.12 -8.52
C VAL A 912 23.84 -3.16 -7.62
N GLU A 913 24.00 -1.90 -8.05
CA GLU A 913 24.65 -0.86 -7.26
C GLU A 913 23.84 -0.55 -5.99
N TYR A 914 22.51 -0.46 -6.09
CA TYR A 914 21.63 -0.31 -4.93
C TYR A 914 21.84 -1.44 -3.92
N LYS A 915 21.80 -2.71 -4.35
CA LYS A 915 22.03 -3.86 -3.46
C LYS A 915 23.39 -3.81 -2.78
N GLY A 916 24.44 -3.43 -3.52
CA GLY A 916 25.80 -3.32 -2.99
C GLY A 916 25.94 -2.24 -1.92
N GLU A 917 25.33 -1.06 -2.12
CA GLU A 917 25.37 0.03 -1.14
C GLU A 917 24.44 -0.22 0.05
N ALA A 918 23.23 -0.72 -0.22
CA ALA A 918 22.27 -1.12 0.80
C ALA A 918 22.87 -2.14 1.78
N PHE A 919 23.62 -3.12 1.28
CA PHE A 919 24.29 -4.11 2.11
C PHE A 919 25.36 -3.48 3.02
N LYS A 920 26.16 -2.52 2.50
CA LYS A 920 27.17 -1.82 3.31
C LYS A 920 26.54 -1.00 4.43
N LEU A 921 25.49 -0.22 4.10
CA LEU A 921 24.72 0.54 5.09
C LEU A 921 24.13 -0.39 6.16
N PHE A 922 23.62 -1.55 5.75
CA PHE A 922 23.06 -2.52 6.68
C PHE A 922 24.09 -3.17 7.61
N VAL A 923 25.29 -3.51 7.11
CA VAL A 923 26.38 -4.02 7.97
C VAL A 923 26.78 -2.95 9.00
N GLN A 924 26.91 -1.70 8.56
CA GLN A 924 27.19 -0.57 9.45
C GLN A 924 26.09 -0.36 10.49
N LEU A 925 24.82 -0.49 10.10
CA LEU A 925 23.67 -0.44 11.00
C LEU A 925 23.78 -1.51 12.10
N LEU A 926 24.08 -2.76 11.74
CA LEU A 926 24.20 -3.85 12.70
C LEU A 926 25.33 -3.62 13.71
N GLU A 927 26.46 -3.07 13.27
CA GLU A 927 27.57 -2.69 14.14
C GLU A 927 27.19 -1.54 15.10
N GLN A 928 26.47 -0.53 14.61
CA GLN A 928 25.96 0.57 15.41
C GLN A 928 24.93 0.07 16.45
N ILE A 929 23.99 -0.79 16.06
CA ILE A 929 23.01 -1.39 16.98
C ILE A 929 23.73 -2.14 18.10
N ARG A 930 24.73 -2.96 17.77
CA ARG A 930 25.51 -3.72 18.77
C ARG A 930 26.23 -2.78 19.75
N SER A 931 27.03 -1.85 19.23
CA SER A 931 27.84 -0.95 20.05
C SER A 931 26.99 -0.02 20.91
N GLU A 932 25.92 0.56 20.37
CA GLU A 932 25.03 1.44 21.11
C GLU A 932 24.15 0.69 22.12
N SER A 933 23.70 -0.54 21.81
CA SER A 933 22.94 -1.36 22.76
C SER A 933 23.78 -1.72 23.99
N VAL A 934 25.03 -2.14 23.78
CA VAL A 934 25.99 -2.40 24.86
C VAL A 934 26.27 -1.12 25.64
N SER A 935 26.61 -0.02 24.95
CA SER A 935 26.90 1.27 25.58
C SER A 935 25.73 1.76 26.44
N PHE A 936 24.50 1.68 25.93
CA PHE A 936 23.29 2.05 26.66
C PHE A 936 23.06 1.15 27.86
N ALA A 937 23.15 -0.18 27.68
CA ALA A 937 22.94 -1.16 28.74
C ALA A 937 23.92 -0.98 29.91
N PHE A 938 25.16 -0.58 29.66
CA PHE A 938 26.15 -0.29 30.70
C PHE A 938 25.96 1.10 31.33
N LYS A 939 25.78 2.16 30.52
CA LYS A 939 25.74 3.55 30.98
C LYS A 939 24.45 3.98 31.65
N PHE A 940 23.32 3.44 31.24
CA PHE A 940 22.04 3.96 31.68
C PHE A 940 21.77 3.54 33.13
N PHE A 941 21.63 4.51 34.03
CA PHE A 941 21.17 4.30 35.41
C PHE A 941 19.83 5.02 35.59
N PRO A 942 18.74 4.31 35.94
CA PRO A 942 17.47 4.96 36.22
C PRO A 942 17.62 5.88 37.45
N GLN A 943 17.13 7.12 37.35
CA GLN A 943 17.07 8.01 38.51
C GLN A 943 16.13 7.41 39.58
N ALA A 944 16.44 7.68 40.86
CA ALA A 944 15.84 7.00 42.02
C ALA A 944 14.28 6.94 41.97
N PRO A 945 13.66 5.89 42.55
CA PRO A 945 12.26 5.54 42.32
C PRO A 945 11.21 6.61 42.65
N GLY A 946 11.56 7.62 43.47
CA GLY A 946 10.65 8.66 43.96
C GLY A 946 10.12 9.60 42.86
N GLU A 947 10.91 9.92 41.85
CA GLU A 947 10.51 10.87 40.79
C GLU A 947 9.94 10.18 39.54
N VAL A 948 10.30 8.92 39.31
CA VAL A 948 9.78 8.12 38.18
C VAL A 948 8.30 7.77 38.39
N GLN A 949 7.84 7.61 39.64
CA GLN A 949 6.42 7.45 39.96
C GLN A 949 5.60 8.73 39.76
N GLU A 950 6.18 9.93 39.96
CA GLU A 950 5.49 11.20 39.69
C GLU A 950 5.44 11.54 38.20
N ARG A 951 6.47 11.20 37.42
CA ARG A 951 6.41 11.30 35.94
C ARG A 951 5.41 10.33 35.32
N ARG A 952 5.16 9.17 35.94
CA ARG A 952 4.11 8.21 35.53
C ARG A 952 2.67 8.72 35.79
N LYS A 953 2.49 9.75 36.63
CA LYS A 953 1.18 10.42 36.84
C LYS A 953 0.94 11.61 35.92
N SER A 954 1.92 11.97 35.11
CA SER A 954 1.62 12.76 33.91
C SER A 954 1.02 11.77 32.90
N PRO A 955 -0.11 12.07 32.25
CA PRO A 955 -0.50 11.26 31.11
C PRO A 955 0.70 11.28 30.19
N VAL A 956 1.21 10.10 29.82
CA VAL A 956 2.03 9.95 28.61
C VAL A 956 1.32 10.83 27.60
N GLN A 957 1.97 11.91 27.17
CA GLN A 957 1.45 12.70 26.09
C GLN A 957 1.27 11.67 25.00
N ARG A 958 0.01 11.25 24.75
CA ARG A 958 -0.32 10.44 23.60
C ARG A 958 0.48 11.10 22.50
N MET A 959 1.28 10.33 21.77
CA MET A 959 1.47 10.67 20.37
C MET A 959 0.04 10.89 19.88
N VAL A 960 -0.36 12.16 19.80
CA VAL A 960 -1.47 12.56 18.98
C VAL A 960 -0.87 12.40 17.61
N GLU A 961 -0.80 11.15 17.17
CA GLU A 961 -0.95 10.86 15.77
C GLU A 961 -2.18 11.65 15.36
N THR A 962 -1.99 12.57 14.43
CA THR A 962 -3.12 13.11 13.70
C THR A 962 -3.66 11.94 12.87
N LYS A 963 -4.41 11.01 13.47
CA LYS A 963 -5.47 10.29 12.77
C LYS A 963 -6.42 11.40 12.34
N GLN A 964 -6.40 11.75 11.06
CA GLN A 964 -7.57 12.46 10.52
C GLN A 964 -8.67 11.43 10.43
N GLU A 965 -9.49 11.43 11.48
CA GLU A 965 -10.74 10.69 11.56
C GLU A 965 -11.60 11.04 10.34
N ALA A 966 -12.08 9.99 9.67
CA ALA A 966 -13.14 10.10 8.70
C ALA A 966 -14.43 10.46 9.44
N VAL A 967 -14.72 11.76 9.56
CA VAL A 967 -16.09 12.20 9.85
C VAL A 967 -16.90 11.98 8.58
N ASN A 968 -17.97 11.18 8.70
CA ASN A 968 -18.96 10.94 7.65
C ASN A 968 -19.45 12.25 7.01
N ILE A 969 -18.96 12.61 5.83
CA ILE A 969 -19.53 13.70 5.02
C ILE A 969 -20.71 13.14 4.22
N GLY A 970 -21.86 13.04 4.87
CA GLY A 970 -23.14 12.70 4.27
C GLY A 970 -23.92 13.95 3.85
N PHE A 971 -23.94 14.27 2.56
CA PHE A 971 -24.87 15.22 1.96
C PHE A 971 -26.31 14.70 2.04
N SER A 972 -27.11 15.23 2.97
CA SER A 972 -28.57 15.08 2.98
C SER A 972 -29.20 16.25 2.22
N ALA A 973 -29.66 16.02 0.98
CA ALA A 973 -30.35 17.02 0.19
C ALA A 973 -31.87 17.04 0.47
N ALA A 974 -32.27 18.02 1.28
CA ALA A 974 -33.48 18.86 1.22
C ALA A 974 -34.85 18.26 0.78
N GLN A 975 -35.77 18.16 1.74
CA GLN A 975 -37.17 18.57 1.56
C GLN A 975 -37.41 19.89 2.29
N ARG A 976 -37.84 20.92 1.55
CA ARG A 976 -38.18 22.25 2.08
C ARG A 976 -39.63 22.29 2.58
N SER A 977 -39.85 22.68 3.83
CA SER A 977 -40.93 23.60 4.18
C SER A 977 -40.55 24.47 5.41
N SER A 978 -40.48 25.78 5.12
CA SER A 978 -40.54 26.98 5.98
C SER A 978 -40.29 26.93 7.50
N ALA A 979 -39.15 27.48 7.96
CA ALA A 979 -39.05 28.51 9.02
C ALA A 979 -37.58 29.02 9.14
N GLN A 980 -37.40 30.32 9.42
CA GLN A 980 -36.12 31.06 9.45
C GLN A 980 -35.11 30.57 10.52
N PRO A 981 -33.78 30.67 10.29
CA PRO A 981 -32.77 30.31 11.30
C PRO A 981 -32.28 31.53 12.11
N GLN A 982 -32.40 31.47 13.43
CA GLN A 982 -31.64 32.28 14.39
C GLN A 982 -30.64 31.37 15.13
N GLY A 983 -29.40 31.84 15.27
CA GLY A 983 -28.25 31.06 15.71
C GLY A 983 -28.38 30.44 17.11
N ALA A 984 -27.97 29.16 17.21
CA ALA A 984 -27.80 28.46 18.47
C ALA A 984 -26.41 28.76 19.06
N LYS A 985 -26.42 29.26 20.30
CA LYS A 985 -25.26 29.60 21.13
C LYS A 985 -24.60 28.34 21.70
N VAL A 986 -23.27 28.43 21.83
CA VAL A 986 -22.36 27.52 22.55
C VAL A 986 -22.89 27.21 23.96
N GLN A 987 -22.90 25.94 24.37
CA GLN A 987 -23.20 25.54 25.76
C GLN A 987 -21.99 25.80 26.68
N PRO A 988 -22.18 26.32 27.91
CA PRO A 988 -21.09 26.60 28.82
C PRO A 988 -20.66 25.36 29.61
N ILE A 989 -19.35 25.32 29.90
CA ILE A 989 -18.68 24.36 30.78
C ILE A 989 -19.31 24.42 32.18
N ARG A 990 -19.76 23.25 32.70
CA ARG A 990 -20.21 23.10 34.09
C ARG A 990 -18.99 23.16 35.01
N VAL A 991 -18.83 24.27 35.70
CA VAL A 991 -17.87 24.44 36.81
C VAL A 991 -18.58 24.04 38.09
N GLU A 992 -18.04 23.09 38.85
CA GLU A 992 -18.57 22.75 40.18
C GLU A 992 -18.48 23.96 41.13
N GLU A 993 -19.54 24.22 41.90
CA GLU A 993 -19.64 25.37 42.81
C GLU A 993 -18.57 25.31 43.90
N LYS A 994 -17.71 26.33 43.95
CA LYS A 994 -16.76 26.53 45.04
C LYS A 994 -17.48 27.02 46.29
N VAL A 995 -17.36 26.29 47.40
CA VAL A 995 -17.91 26.67 48.71
C VAL A 995 -17.35 28.03 49.16
N GLY A 996 -18.24 28.98 49.45
CA GLY A 996 -17.88 30.33 49.85
C GLY A 996 -17.30 30.38 51.26
N ARG A 997 -16.40 31.35 51.51
CA ARG A 997 -15.70 31.51 52.82
C ARG A 997 -16.64 31.59 54.03
N ASN A 998 -17.87 32.08 53.86
CA ASN A 998 -18.83 32.23 54.94
C ASN A 998 -19.89 31.11 55.00
N ASP A 999 -19.83 30.15 54.08
CA ASP A 999 -20.78 29.03 54.00
C ASP A 999 -20.42 27.94 55.02
N PRO A 1000 -21.38 27.07 55.39
CA PRO A 1000 -21.11 25.93 56.26
C PRO A 1000 -20.01 25.05 55.67
N CYS A 1001 -19.04 24.66 56.49
CA CYS A 1001 -17.94 23.84 56.02
C CYS A 1001 -18.46 22.43 55.65
N PRO A 1002 -18.13 21.89 54.47
CA PRO A 1002 -18.66 20.61 53.99
C PRO A 1002 -18.19 19.39 54.80
N CYS A 1003 -17.27 19.57 55.75
CA CYS A 1003 -16.87 18.51 56.69
C CYS A 1003 -17.90 18.24 57.81
N GLY A 1004 -19.03 18.95 57.84
CA GLY A 1004 -20.09 18.74 58.82
C GLY A 1004 -19.81 19.30 60.23
N SER A 1005 -18.76 20.11 60.40
CA SER A 1005 -18.34 20.65 61.71
C SER A 1005 -19.27 21.72 62.30
N GLY A 1006 -20.32 22.13 61.57
CA GLY A 1006 -21.24 23.20 61.96
C GLY A 1006 -20.65 24.63 61.93
N LYS A 1007 -19.36 24.79 61.60
CA LYS A 1007 -18.67 26.09 61.50
C LYS A 1007 -18.62 26.57 60.05
N LYS A 1008 -18.47 27.90 59.86
CA LYS A 1008 -18.25 28.51 58.54
C LYS A 1008 -16.89 28.08 57.97
N TYR A 1009 -16.79 27.91 56.65
CA TYR A 1009 -15.60 27.37 55.94
C TYR A 1009 -14.31 28.08 56.36
N LYS A 1010 -14.29 29.42 56.40
CA LYS A 1010 -13.13 30.23 56.83
C LYS A 1010 -12.64 29.99 58.27
N GLN A 1011 -13.47 29.39 59.14
CA GLN A 1011 -13.10 29.07 60.52
C GLN A 1011 -12.81 27.57 60.72
N CYS A 1012 -12.80 26.79 59.62
CA CYS A 1012 -12.50 25.36 59.62
C CYS A 1012 -11.43 25.05 58.56
N HIS A 1013 -11.81 24.63 57.35
CA HIS A 1013 -10.90 24.23 56.28
C HIS A 1013 -10.39 25.39 55.40
N GLY A 1014 -10.96 26.58 55.57
CA GLY A 1014 -10.53 27.81 54.88
C GLY A 1014 -9.55 28.67 55.68
N LYS A 1015 -8.81 28.07 56.61
CA LYS A 1015 -7.68 28.72 57.31
C LYS A 1015 -6.42 28.69 56.47
#